data_AF-A0A952HEZ5-F1
#
_entry.id   AF-A0A952HEZ5-F1
#
_cell.length_a   1.000
_cell.length_b   1.000
_cell.length_c   1.000
_cell.angle_alpha   90.00
_cell.angle_beta   90.00
_cell.angle_gamma   90.00
#
_symmetry.space_group_name_H-M   'P 1'
#
loop_
_entity.id
_entity.type
_entity.pdbx_description
1 polymer ?
#
loop_
_entity_poly.entity_id
_entity_poly.type
_entity_poly.pdbx_seq_one_letter_code
_entity_poly.pdbx_strand_id
1 'polypeptide(L)'
;LEATLQLPPGWRLLHAQGPSHVDGAWVAMWTLWDFFFVLLAALAAYRLLGWRTGVLLGAALVLTWHTPGSPPAALWFGLLALTALVRVLPAGRGQRIFAYSRLAVVGLLMLVLLPFSVQEIRAAIYPSLEGRNWESGLAQVAPPSPFVPPPELSVEAPPPPDRNSPAPAPALMQLSKGLASTSSNGLDRVDPTARVQTGPGLPTWSWRAHQLSWSGPVTPEQTLNLWLLPPWATALMKLAGLALLALALVAVAGWKLPRRLRMPDVGTGVAAALLLALSLTPTPSDAQVAWPTDEQLKALHGKLAAPPDCAPNCAALARLLVSASGSSVQLRAEIHAQALVAVPLPGQGTGWQPGSVALPLPPRALQTELKGWALAGLDPRGQSTGAITLSRGATAGSNRAEDAGTQRDALPPLVRVDRRLELGLRWQVQTHIERIAPSRAPLRVRWALLPGEAVGDARVTVDGGVASLQLGGEEAADVASNLPPSEALTLLAGHEPNQVERWTLAASPQWHVEASGLAATALQQDGSWQPEWRPWPGETLKLAVKKPAGVAGQTLTLDHVRTEVSPGERSTDVQLDLALRTSLGGPHTLKLPAGAELLGVSLNGATLALQLRDGALSLPLSPGEQRIQIRWREPEGMGTLWRHEGLALGLPGVNDTLQLNVPEDRIVLAVGGPLIGPAVLIWGALVVALALAWVAPRGVPGLMGRPAWVLLVLGVAPVSLAALAVLAGWFGALEARRRWGGQGGRRWLRIGVQLLLVLWTLCAVAALLDVLRTGLLGYPDLLVAGPGSSSHLLSWTSDRFTERTASAWVLSAPVWLYRAAMLAWALWLAASLLRWVGWAWRCFSADGAWPDRAAWAETRFEAAPAAPDTAVATPPPEAPADDA
;
A
#
# COMPACT_ATOMS: atom_id res chain seq x y z
N LEU A 1 10.69 -2.82 14.45
CA LEU A 1 10.72 -4.14 15.15
C LEU A 1 9.60 -4.13 16.19
N GLU A 2 8.95 -5.27 16.44
CA GLU A 2 7.96 -5.41 17.51
C GLU A 2 8.29 -6.63 18.36
N ALA A 3 8.13 -6.52 19.68
CA ALA A 3 8.35 -7.60 20.63
C ALA A 3 7.27 -7.58 21.72
N THR A 4 6.88 -8.76 22.18
CA THR A 4 5.85 -8.90 23.22
C THR A 4 6.51 -9.37 24.51
N LEU A 5 6.48 -8.53 25.55
CA LEU A 5 6.96 -8.88 26.89
C LEU A 5 5.82 -9.46 27.72
N GLN A 6 5.92 -10.74 28.06
CA GLN A 6 4.97 -11.41 28.97
C GLN A 6 5.47 -11.30 30.42
N LEU A 7 4.65 -10.72 31.31
CA LEU A 7 4.95 -10.63 32.74
C LEU A 7 4.10 -11.62 33.57
N PRO A 8 4.70 -12.34 34.53
CA PRO A 8 3.96 -13.24 35.40
C PRO A 8 3.04 -12.47 36.36
N PRO A 9 2.03 -13.14 36.96
CA PRO A 9 1.08 -12.50 37.87
C PRO A 9 1.75 -11.71 39.01
N GLY A 10 1.23 -10.51 39.29
CA GLY A 10 1.73 -9.61 40.32
C GLY A 10 2.93 -8.74 39.93
N TRP A 11 3.62 -9.06 38.84
CA TRP A 11 4.66 -8.16 38.31
C TRP A 11 4.05 -7.02 37.51
N ARG A 12 4.66 -5.84 37.62
CA ARG A 12 4.23 -4.65 36.87
C ARG A 12 5.42 -3.97 36.22
N LEU A 13 5.30 -3.67 34.93
CA LEU A 13 6.29 -2.89 34.19
C LEU A 13 6.19 -1.42 34.62
N LEU A 14 7.25 -0.87 35.21
CA LEU A 14 7.34 0.56 35.49
C LEU A 14 7.75 1.34 34.24
N HIS A 15 8.86 0.92 33.63
CA HIS A 15 9.46 1.56 32.47
C HIS A 15 10.30 0.54 31.68
N ALA A 16 10.38 0.71 30.37
CA ALA A 16 11.32 -0.02 29.53
C ALA A 16 12.12 1.01 28.71
N GLN A 17 13.43 0.92 28.81
CA GLN A 17 14.37 1.78 28.09
C GLN A 17 14.96 0.99 26.92
N GLY A 18 14.98 1.60 25.74
CA GLY A 18 15.45 0.99 24.50
C GLY A 18 14.39 0.96 23.39
N PRO A 19 13.15 0.50 23.65
CA PRO A 19 12.03 0.60 22.71
C PRO A 19 11.56 2.04 22.52
N SER A 20 11.10 2.37 21.30
CA SER A 20 10.51 3.67 20.97
C SER A 20 9.12 3.84 21.58
N HIS A 21 8.34 2.76 21.62
CA HIS A 21 7.02 2.72 22.24
C HIS A 21 6.86 1.50 23.14
N VAL A 22 6.15 1.67 24.26
CA VAL A 22 5.96 0.64 25.28
C VAL A 22 4.53 0.72 25.79
N ASP A 23 3.71 -0.25 25.43
CA ASP A 23 2.32 -0.29 25.85
C ASP A 23 2.16 -0.77 27.29
N GLY A 24 1.35 -0.06 28.07
CA GLY A 24 0.93 -0.49 29.42
C GLY A 24 2.00 -0.40 30.52
N ALA A 25 3.22 0.10 30.25
CA ALA A 25 4.16 0.43 31.31
C ALA A 25 3.62 1.57 32.17
N TRP A 26 3.76 1.48 33.51
CA TRP A 26 3.15 2.44 34.43
C TRP A 26 3.51 3.89 34.09
N VAL A 27 4.78 4.19 33.80
CA VAL A 27 5.22 5.53 33.38
C VAL A 27 4.69 5.92 32.00
N ALA A 28 4.63 4.97 31.06
CA ALA A 28 4.17 5.24 29.69
C ALA A 28 2.66 5.48 29.59
N MET A 29 1.88 4.92 30.52
CA MET A 29 0.44 5.17 30.63
C MET A 29 0.11 6.61 31.03
N TRP A 30 1.03 7.29 31.73
CA TRP A 30 0.84 8.67 32.13
C TRP A 30 0.86 9.58 30.91
N THR A 31 -0.30 10.12 30.59
CA THR A 31 -0.37 11.22 29.64
C THR A 31 -0.16 12.55 30.36
N LEU A 32 0.23 13.57 29.61
CA LEU A 32 0.36 14.91 30.15
C LEU A 32 -0.96 15.47 30.70
N TRP A 33 -2.08 15.03 30.12
CA TRP A 33 -3.43 15.37 30.56
C TRP A 33 -3.76 14.78 31.93
N ASP A 34 -3.29 13.56 32.20
CA ASP A 34 -3.43 12.93 33.51
C ASP A 34 -2.66 13.72 34.58
N PHE A 35 -1.40 14.08 34.28
CA PHE A 35 -0.61 14.95 35.15
C PHE A 35 -1.28 16.29 35.39
N PHE A 36 -1.81 16.93 34.34
CA PHE A 36 -2.50 18.21 34.45
C PHE A 36 -3.69 18.11 35.40
N PHE A 37 -4.56 17.12 35.25
CA PHE A 37 -5.73 16.99 36.13
C PHE A 37 -5.40 16.57 37.54
N VAL A 38 -4.42 15.68 37.73
CA VAL A 38 -3.94 15.33 39.07
C VAL A 38 -3.39 16.57 39.78
N LEU A 39 -2.59 17.37 39.08
CA LEU A 39 -2.01 18.60 39.64
C LEU A 39 -3.07 19.68 39.85
N LEU A 40 -4.05 19.81 38.95
CA LEU A 40 -5.18 20.73 39.10
C LEU A 40 -6.04 20.37 40.32
N ALA A 41 -6.36 19.08 40.50
CA ALA A 41 -7.11 18.61 41.66
C ALA A 41 -6.33 18.85 42.96
N ALA A 42 -5.02 18.56 42.97
CA ALA A 42 -4.13 18.83 44.10
C ALA A 42 -4.04 20.33 44.44
N LEU A 43 -3.91 21.19 43.42
CA LEU A 43 -3.85 22.65 43.59
C LEU A 43 -5.19 23.24 44.05
N ALA A 44 -6.31 22.75 43.52
CA ALA A 44 -7.64 23.13 43.95
C ALA A 44 -7.86 22.74 45.42
N ALA A 45 -7.52 21.51 45.81
CA ALA A 45 -7.56 21.06 47.19
C ALA A 45 -6.61 21.86 48.10
N TYR A 46 -5.41 22.20 47.62
CA TYR A 46 -4.46 23.05 48.33
C TYR A 46 -5.06 24.41 48.66
N ARG A 47 -5.63 25.08 47.65
CA ARG A 47 -6.19 26.42 47.79
C ARG A 47 -7.48 26.44 48.64
N LEU A 48 -8.26 25.37 48.62
CA LEU A 48 -9.56 25.29 49.33
C LEU A 48 -9.43 24.81 50.78
N LEU A 49 -8.53 23.86 51.05
CA LEU A 49 -8.49 23.07 52.30
C LEU A 49 -7.10 23.02 52.95
N GLY A 50 -6.05 23.54 52.29
CA GLY A 50 -4.68 23.63 52.80
C GLY A 50 -3.69 22.65 52.16
N TRP A 51 -2.39 22.85 52.41
CA TRP A 51 -1.32 22.10 51.72
C TRP A 51 -1.35 20.60 52.00
N ARG A 52 -1.71 20.21 53.22
CA ARG A 52 -1.79 18.79 53.61
C ARG A 52 -2.81 18.03 52.78
N THR A 53 -3.99 18.61 52.54
CA THR A 53 -5.04 17.99 51.73
C THR A 53 -4.71 17.99 50.24
N GLY A 54 -4.03 19.05 49.77
CA GLY A 54 -3.53 19.11 48.39
C GLY A 54 -2.52 18.01 48.08
N VAL A 55 -1.49 17.86 48.93
CA VAL A 55 -0.47 16.81 48.78
C VAL A 55 -1.10 15.42 48.91
N LEU A 56 -1.99 15.23 49.87
CA LEU A 56 -2.63 13.94 50.13
C LEU A 56 -3.53 13.50 48.95
N LEU A 57 -4.36 14.41 48.42
CA LEU A 57 -5.18 14.12 47.24
C LEU A 57 -4.31 13.88 46.00
N GLY A 58 -3.27 14.69 45.79
CA GLY A 58 -2.32 14.50 44.70
C GLY A 58 -1.65 13.13 44.74
N ALA A 59 -1.10 12.74 45.89
CA ALA A 59 -0.46 11.43 46.07
C ALA A 59 -1.44 10.26 45.88
N ALA A 60 -2.66 10.39 46.39
CA ALA A 60 -3.71 9.38 46.19
C ALA A 60 -4.01 9.19 44.70
N LEU A 61 -4.23 10.28 43.97
CA LEU A 61 -4.52 10.23 42.54
C LEU A 61 -3.33 9.71 41.75
N VAL A 62 -2.08 10.12 42.04
CA VAL A 62 -0.87 9.57 41.37
C VAL A 62 -0.78 8.05 41.50
N LEU A 63 -1.19 7.45 42.61
CA LEU A 63 -1.08 6.00 42.76
C LEU A 63 -2.24 5.24 42.10
N THR A 64 -3.43 5.84 42.04
CA THR A 64 -4.65 5.12 41.60
C THR A 64 -5.17 5.52 40.22
N TRP A 65 -4.63 6.58 39.59
CA TRP A 65 -5.20 7.17 38.36
C TRP A 65 -5.39 6.14 37.24
N HIS A 66 -4.32 5.40 36.91
CA HIS A 66 -4.31 4.39 35.84
C HIS A 66 -4.65 2.98 36.32
N THR A 67 -5.27 2.84 37.49
CA THR A 67 -5.74 1.53 37.97
C THR A 67 -7.16 1.29 37.46
N PRO A 68 -7.43 0.15 36.78
CA PRO A 68 -8.78 -0.16 36.29
C PRO A 68 -9.83 -0.11 37.40
N GLY A 69 -10.95 0.55 37.15
CA GLY A 69 -12.04 0.71 38.12
C GLY A 69 -11.81 1.81 39.17
N SER A 70 -10.74 2.60 39.07
CA SER A 70 -10.52 3.73 39.98
C SER A 70 -11.66 4.76 39.89
N PRO A 71 -11.98 5.49 40.99
CA PRO A 71 -13.07 6.45 40.96
C PRO A 71 -12.87 7.52 39.88
N PRO A 72 -13.88 7.80 39.03
CA PRO A 72 -13.77 8.77 37.95
C PRO A 72 -13.29 10.14 38.44
N ALA A 73 -12.32 10.73 37.73
CA ALA A 73 -11.78 12.05 38.08
C ALA A 73 -12.87 13.14 38.20
N ALA A 74 -13.92 13.06 37.38
CA ALA A 74 -15.05 13.98 37.41
C ALA A 74 -15.74 14.05 38.78
N LEU A 75 -15.80 12.93 39.52
CA LEU A 75 -16.38 12.91 40.86
C LEU A 75 -15.52 13.67 41.87
N TRP A 76 -14.19 13.58 41.77
CA TRP A 76 -13.26 14.36 42.59
C TRP A 76 -13.36 15.85 42.32
N PHE A 77 -13.40 16.26 41.05
CA PHE A 77 -13.62 17.66 40.68
C PHE A 77 -14.99 18.17 41.09
N GLY A 78 -16.05 17.37 40.92
CA GLY A 78 -17.39 17.70 41.39
C GLY A 78 -17.45 17.90 42.90
N LEU A 79 -16.78 17.03 43.67
CA LEU A 79 -16.68 17.16 45.11
C LEU A 79 -15.92 18.43 45.53
N LEU A 80 -14.80 18.76 44.89
CA LEU A 80 -14.04 19.99 45.14
C LEU A 80 -14.85 21.24 44.80
N ALA A 81 -15.53 21.25 43.66
CA ALA A 81 -16.38 22.36 43.22
C ALA A 81 -17.55 22.60 44.18
N LEU A 82 -18.27 21.54 44.59
CA LEU A 82 -19.36 21.64 45.55
C LEU A 82 -18.86 22.08 46.93
N THR A 83 -17.68 21.62 47.35
CA THR A 83 -17.05 22.04 48.61
C THR A 83 -16.68 23.53 48.58
N ALA A 84 -16.14 24.03 47.47
CA ALA A 84 -15.89 25.45 47.29
C ALA A 84 -17.18 26.28 47.32
N LEU A 85 -18.22 25.80 46.64
CA LEU A 85 -19.50 26.49 46.50
C LEU A 85 -20.23 26.61 47.84
N VAL A 86 -20.31 25.53 48.63
CA VAL A 86 -20.91 25.54 49.97
C VAL A 86 -20.21 26.51 50.92
N ARG A 87 -18.91 26.77 50.73
CA ARG A 87 -18.11 27.68 51.55
C ARG A 87 -18.31 29.16 51.19
N VAL A 88 -18.78 29.45 49.98
CA VAL A 88 -18.95 30.83 49.48
C VAL A 88 -20.41 31.30 49.55
N LEU A 89 -21.40 30.41 49.45
CA LEU A 89 -22.82 30.81 49.49
C LEU A 89 -23.27 31.24 50.91
N PRO A 90 -24.12 32.29 51.00
CA PRO A 90 -24.74 32.70 52.26
C PRO A 90 -25.75 31.66 52.78
N ALA A 91 -25.99 31.67 54.09
CA ALA A 91 -26.90 30.72 54.75
C ALA A 91 -28.34 30.83 54.20
N GLY A 92 -28.82 29.75 53.56
CA GLY A 92 -30.14 29.73 52.93
C GLY A 92 -30.48 28.41 52.25
N ARG A 93 -31.61 28.36 51.54
CA ARG A 93 -32.09 27.14 50.83
C ARG A 93 -31.08 26.66 49.78
N GLY A 94 -30.46 27.59 49.05
CA GLY A 94 -29.42 27.26 48.05
C GLY A 94 -28.19 26.59 48.67
N GLN A 95 -27.68 27.10 49.79
CA GLN A 95 -26.54 26.48 50.49
C GLN A 95 -26.89 25.06 50.98
N ARG A 96 -28.12 24.82 51.47
CA ARG A 96 -28.58 23.48 51.88
C ARG A 96 -28.62 22.51 50.70
N ILE A 97 -29.14 22.93 49.54
CA ILE A 97 -29.18 22.09 48.33
C ILE A 97 -27.77 21.66 47.91
N PHE A 98 -26.82 22.60 47.86
CA PHE A 98 -25.43 22.28 47.51
C PHE A 98 -24.70 21.46 48.59
N ALA A 99 -25.08 21.58 49.85
CA ALA A 99 -24.56 20.73 50.93
C ALA A 99 -25.06 19.28 50.81
N TYR A 100 -26.33 19.07 50.44
CA TYR A 100 -26.87 17.74 50.16
C TYR A 100 -26.29 17.14 48.89
N SER A 101 -26.13 17.92 47.82
CA SER A 101 -25.49 17.42 46.59
C SER A 101 -24.03 17.03 46.84
N ARG A 102 -23.32 17.76 47.71
CA ARG A 102 -21.96 17.38 48.15
C ARG A 102 -21.96 16.02 48.87
N LEU A 103 -22.90 15.78 49.78
CA LEU A 103 -23.04 14.48 50.46
C LEU A 103 -23.42 13.36 49.49
N ALA A 104 -24.28 13.64 48.51
CA ALA A 104 -24.65 12.68 47.47
C ALA A 104 -23.43 12.28 46.62
N VAL A 105 -22.57 13.24 46.24
CA VAL A 105 -21.32 12.95 45.51
C VAL A 105 -20.33 12.16 46.38
N VAL A 106 -20.23 12.44 47.69
CA VAL A 106 -19.44 11.60 48.61
C VAL A 106 -20.00 10.17 48.68
N GLY A 107 -21.32 10.02 48.77
CA GLY A 107 -21.97 8.70 48.78
C GLY A 107 -21.74 7.92 47.49
N LEU A 108 -21.81 8.61 46.33
CA LEU A 108 -21.51 8.02 45.03
C LEU A 108 -20.02 7.63 44.92
N LEU A 109 -19.10 8.47 45.40
CA LEU A 109 -17.68 8.15 45.49
C LEU A 109 -17.44 6.92 46.36
N MET A 110 -18.11 6.79 47.51
CA MET A 110 -18.03 5.59 48.35
C MET A 110 -18.57 4.34 47.65
N LEU A 111 -19.69 4.47 46.93
CA LEU A 111 -20.30 3.36 46.18
C LEU A 111 -19.38 2.85 45.06
N VAL A 112 -18.64 3.73 44.38
CA VAL A 112 -17.64 3.36 43.36
C VAL A 112 -16.34 2.87 44.00
N LEU A 113 -15.93 3.48 45.11
CA LEU A 113 -14.71 3.11 45.83
C LEU A 113 -14.80 1.72 46.47
N LEU A 114 -16.00 1.28 46.88
CA LEU A 114 -16.21 -0.03 47.50
C LEU A 114 -15.81 -1.19 46.58
N PRO A 115 -16.38 -1.39 45.37
CA PRO A 115 -15.96 -2.48 44.48
C PRO A 115 -14.49 -2.36 44.06
N PHE A 116 -13.99 -1.13 43.84
CA PHE A 116 -12.58 -0.88 43.56
C PHE A 116 -11.67 -1.36 44.72
N SER A 117 -12.03 -1.05 45.96
CA SER A 117 -11.27 -1.45 47.15
C SER A 117 -11.20 -2.96 47.30
N VAL A 118 -12.31 -3.67 47.06
CA VAL A 118 -12.37 -5.13 47.10
C VAL A 118 -11.49 -5.73 46.02
N GLN A 119 -11.53 -5.19 44.80
CA GLN A 119 -10.71 -5.64 43.69
C GLN A 119 -9.21 -5.42 43.95
N GLU A 120 -8.82 -4.25 44.47
CA GLU A 120 -7.42 -3.93 44.75
C GLU A 120 -6.85 -4.75 45.92
N ILE A 121 -7.62 -4.96 46.99
CA ILE A 121 -7.22 -5.85 48.10
C ILE A 121 -7.11 -7.30 47.62
N ARG A 122 -8.07 -7.78 46.83
CA ARG A 122 -8.04 -9.14 46.26
C ARG A 122 -6.84 -9.33 45.36
N ALA A 123 -6.53 -8.37 44.49
CA ALA A 123 -5.37 -8.41 43.60
C ALA A 123 -4.03 -8.28 44.37
N ALA A 124 -4.02 -7.57 45.51
CA ALA A 124 -2.84 -7.48 46.37
C ALA A 124 -2.54 -8.80 47.11
N ILE A 125 -3.57 -9.52 47.58
CA ILE A 125 -3.43 -10.81 48.29
C ILE A 125 -3.24 -11.96 47.31
N TYR A 126 -3.98 -11.95 46.20
CA TYR A 126 -3.98 -12.98 45.18
C TYR A 126 -3.67 -12.35 43.81
N PRO A 127 -2.38 -12.18 43.46
CA PRO A 127 -1.98 -11.54 42.21
C PRO A 127 -2.47 -12.27 40.94
N SER A 128 -2.78 -13.57 41.05
CA SER A 128 -3.41 -14.36 39.99
C SER A 128 -4.85 -13.95 39.66
N LEU A 129 -5.48 -13.12 40.50
CA LEU A 129 -6.85 -12.62 40.30
C LEU A 129 -6.87 -11.20 39.71
N GLU A 130 -5.70 -10.63 39.42
CA GLU A 130 -5.59 -9.36 38.72
C GLU A 130 -6.12 -9.54 37.28
N GLY A 131 -7.21 -8.84 36.96
CA GLY A 131 -8.03 -9.11 35.78
C GLY A 131 -7.24 -9.25 34.48
N ARG A 132 -7.36 -10.43 33.85
CA ARG A 132 -7.21 -10.62 32.41
C ARG A 132 -8.27 -9.72 31.76
N ASN A 133 -7.88 -8.82 30.85
CA ASN A 133 -8.80 -7.89 30.18
C ASN A 133 -10.06 -8.65 29.71
N TRP A 134 -11.14 -8.52 30.49
CA TRP A 134 -12.49 -8.72 30.01
C TRP A 134 -12.80 -7.45 29.24
N GLU A 135 -12.28 -7.37 28.02
CA GLU A 135 -12.93 -6.54 27.00
C GLU A 135 -14.39 -6.95 27.02
N SER A 136 -15.23 -6.04 27.50
CA SER A 136 -16.67 -6.11 27.39
C SER A 136 -17.03 -6.57 25.99
N GLY A 137 -17.59 -7.78 25.90
CA GLY A 137 -17.96 -8.46 24.67
C GLY A 137 -19.02 -7.71 23.85
N LEU A 138 -18.61 -6.66 23.15
CA LEU A 138 -18.59 -6.73 21.71
C LEU A 138 -17.20 -7.23 21.36
N ALA A 139 -16.99 -8.54 21.53
CA ALA A 139 -15.91 -9.17 20.82
C ALA A 139 -16.20 -8.87 19.36
N GLN A 140 -15.45 -7.92 18.78
CA GLN A 140 -14.83 -8.25 17.52
C GLN A 140 -14.23 -9.62 17.78
N VAL A 141 -14.94 -10.66 17.32
CA VAL A 141 -14.30 -11.86 16.84
C VAL A 141 -13.12 -11.28 16.07
N ALA A 142 -11.92 -11.35 16.66
CA ALA A 142 -10.71 -11.23 15.85
C ALA A 142 -11.05 -12.17 14.69
N PRO A 143 -11.22 -11.66 13.46
CA PRO A 143 -11.68 -12.49 12.36
C PRO A 143 -10.79 -13.71 12.45
N PRO A 144 -11.35 -14.93 12.59
CA PRO A 144 -10.55 -16.14 12.78
C PRO A 144 -9.45 -16.01 11.76
N SER A 145 -8.20 -15.80 12.24
CA SER A 145 -7.08 -15.34 11.40
C SER A 145 -7.24 -16.05 10.09
N PRO A 146 -7.57 -15.32 8.98
CA PRO A 146 -8.38 -15.85 7.89
C PRO A 146 -7.93 -17.26 7.72
N PHE A 147 -8.79 -18.22 8.08
CA PHE A 147 -8.48 -19.61 7.77
C PHE A 147 -8.21 -19.51 6.29
N VAL A 148 -6.93 -19.55 5.94
CA VAL A 148 -6.50 -19.76 4.59
C VAL A 148 -6.84 -21.24 4.52
N PRO A 149 -8.00 -21.63 3.96
CA PRO A 149 -8.13 -23.01 3.58
C PRO A 149 -6.83 -23.32 2.82
N PRO A 150 -6.16 -24.46 3.08
CA PRO A 150 -5.13 -24.91 2.15
C PRO A 150 -5.73 -24.70 0.78
N PRO A 151 -5.09 -23.89 -0.10
CA PRO A 151 -5.75 -23.21 -1.20
C PRO A 151 -6.72 -24.21 -1.79
N GLU A 152 -8.03 -23.94 -1.63
CA GLU A 152 -9.01 -24.75 -2.31
C GLU A 152 -8.52 -24.68 -3.75
N LEU A 153 -8.12 -25.84 -4.28
CA LEU A 153 -8.01 -26.04 -5.69
C LEU A 153 -9.41 -25.74 -6.22
N SER A 154 -9.69 -24.45 -6.41
CA SER A 154 -10.53 -23.97 -7.47
C SER A 154 -9.77 -24.43 -8.70
N VAL A 155 -10.06 -25.67 -9.07
CA VAL A 155 -10.01 -26.09 -10.45
C VAL A 155 -11.06 -25.22 -11.11
N GLU A 156 -10.69 -23.98 -11.42
CA GLU A 156 -11.31 -23.24 -12.50
C GLU A 156 -11.14 -24.18 -13.69
N ALA A 157 -12.26 -24.80 -14.10
CA ALA A 157 -12.26 -25.59 -15.30
C ALA A 157 -11.73 -24.68 -16.42
N PRO A 158 -10.73 -25.12 -17.20
CA PRO A 158 -10.18 -24.28 -18.25
C PRO A 158 -11.32 -23.87 -19.20
N PRO A 159 -11.34 -22.61 -19.69
CA PRO A 159 -12.33 -22.21 -20.68
C PRO A 159 -12.22 -23.16 -21.89
N PRO A 160 -13.34 -23.53 -22.53
CA PRO A 160 -13.32 -24.40 -23.68
C PRO A 160 -12.37 -23.81 -24.73
N PRO A 161 -11.44 -24.59 -25.30
CA PRO A 161 -10.50 -24.07 -26.27
C PRO A 161 -11.26 -23.57 -27.50
N ASP A 162 -10.99 -22.31 -27.88
CA ASP A 162 -11.43 -21.73 -29.13
C ASP A 162 -10.99 -22.63 -30.29
N ARG A 163 -11.96 -23.04 -31.10
CA ARG A 163 -11.82 -24.07 -32.14
C ARG A 163 -10.90 -23.71 -33.32
N ASN A 164 -10.29 -22.52 -33.35
CA ASN A 164 -9.67 -21.95 -34.55
C ASN A 164 -8.23 -21.44 -34.34
N SER A 165 -7.34 -22.21 -33.71
CA SER A 165 -5.89 -21.97 -33.84
C SER A 165 -5.09 -23.28 -33.87
N PRO A 166 -4.15 -23.46 -34.83
CA PRO A 166 -3.37 -24.68 -34.96
C PRO A 166 -2.27 -24.77 -33.89
N ALA A 167 -2.10 -25.96 -33.31
CA ALA A 167 -1.07 -26.26 -32.30
C ALA A 167 0.35 -26.33 -32.92
N PRO A 168 1.40 -25.86 -32.21
CA PRO A 168 2.79 -26.00 -32.65
C PRO A 168 3.35 -27.40 -32.37
N ALA A 169 4.33 -27.81 -33.18
CA ALA A 169 4.95 -29.14 -33.21
C ALA A 169 5.77 -29.52 -31.94
N PRO A 170 5.91 -30.83 -31.62
CA PRO A 170 6.43 -31.32 -30.33
C PRO A 170 7.96 -31.28 -30.15
N ALA A 171 8.72 -30.62 -31.02
CA ALA A 171 10.19 -30.68 -31.01
C ALA A 171 10.90 -29.67 -30.08
N LEU A 172 10.20 -28.72 -29.45
CA LEU A 172 10.81 -27.73 -28.53
C LEU A 172 10.72 -28.12 -27.04
N MET A 173 10.12 -29.26 -26.70
CA MET A 173 9.85 -29.62 -25.29
C MET A 173 11.00 -30.37 -24.59
N GLN A 174 12.07 -30.73 -25.30
CA GLN A 174 13.25 -31.39 -24.70
C GLN A 174 14.44 -30.44 -24.46
N LEU A 175 14.49 -29.25 -25.08
CA LEU A 175 15.46 -28.20 -24.70
C LEU A 175 14.92 -27.27 -23.59
N SER A 176 13.62 -27.30 -23.29
CA SER A 176 13.05 -26.52 -22.18
C SER A 176 13.17 -27.21 -20.81
N LYS A 177 13.50 -28.50 -20.74
CA LYS A 177 13.81 -29.18 -19.47
C LYS A 177 15.14 -28.74 -18.85
N GLY A 178 16.01 -28.08 -19.61
CA GLY A 178 17.24 -27.45 -19.12
C GLY A 178 17.08 -25.98 -18.69
N LEU A 179 15.93 -25.34 -18.95
CA LEU A 179 15.75 -23.89 -18.74
C LEU A 179 14.43 -23.49 -18.06
N ALA A 180 13.58 -24.45 -17.66
CA ALA A 180 12.35 -24.18 -16.92
C ALA A 180 12.40 -24.65 -15.44
N SER A 181 13.54 -24.43 -14.77
CA SER A 181 13.62 -24.51 -13.31
C SER A 181 14.55 -23.44 -12.75
N THR A 182 14.17 -22.18 -12.94
CA THR A 182 14.76 -21.07 -12.17
C THR A 182 13.72 -19.98 -11.95
N SER A 183 12.76 -20.26 -11.07
CA SER A 183 12.10 -19.21 -10.28
C SER A 183 11.46 -19.84 -9.03
N SER A 184 12.16 -19.66 -7.90
CA SER A 184 11.74 -19.68 -6.50
C SER A 184 10.61 -20.63 -6.05
N ASN A 185 11.01 -21.77 -5.49
CA ASN A 185 10.77 -22.08 -4.07
C ASN A 185 11.99 -22.84 -3.55
N GLY A 186 13.10 -22.11 -3.47
CA GLY A 186 14.29 -22.56 -2.76
C GLY A 186 14.18 -22.11 -1.32
N LEU A 187 13.75 -23.02 -0.46
CA LEU A 187 14.09 -23.20 0.96
C LEU A 187 13.04 -24.15 1.56
N ASP A 188 13.17 -25.46 1.28
CA ASP A 188 12.63 -26.56 2.11
C ASP A 188 13.21 -27.90 1.64
N ARG A 189 14.54 -27.96 1.58
CA ARG A 189 15.25 -29.23 1.71
C ARG A 189 16.17 -29.08 2.92
N VAL A 190 15.59 -29.34 4.08
CA VAL A 190 16.35 -29.49 5.32
C VAL A 190 17.23 -30.73 5.16
N ASP A 191 18.54 -30.54 5.31
CA ASP A 191 19.53 -31.62 5.33
C ASP A 191 19.23 -32.57 6.49
N PRO A 192 19.04 -33.89 6.26
CA PRO A 192 18.72 -34.86 7.31
C PRO A 192 19.85 -35.05 8.34
N THR A 193 21.03 -34.47 8.11
CA THR A 193 22.15 -34.42 9.08
C THR A 193 22.32 -33.07 9.76
N ALA A 194 21.54 -32.05 9.37
CA ALA A 194 21.58 -30.74 10.02
C ALA A 194 21.02 -30.83 11.45
N ARG A 195 21.90 -30.61 12.43
CA ARG A 195 21.49 -30.35 13.82
C ARG A 195 20.86 -28.96 13.88
N VAL A 196 19.57 -28.89 13.57
CA VAL A 196 18.80 -27.65 13.71
C VAL A 196 18.75 -27.30 15.20
N GLN A 197 19.30 -26.14 15.54
CA GLN A 197 19.28 -25.61 16.89
C GLN A 197 17.81 -25.30 17.21
N THR A 198 17.19 -26.06 18.13
CA THR A 198 15.74 -25.98 18.41
C THR A 198 15.32 -24.70 19.14
N GLY A 199 16.25 -23.75 19.31
CA GLY A 199 16.09 -22.58 20.16
C GLY A 199 15.82 -22.95 21.63
N PRO A 200 15.77 -21.95 22.52
CA PRO A 200 15.16 -22.14 23.83
C PRO A 200 13.65 -22.37 23.67
N GLY A 201 13.08 -23.29 24.46
CA GLY A 201 11.63 -23.46 24.51
C GLY A 201 10.95 -22.17 24.96
N LEU A 202 10.10 -21.60 24.11
CA LEU A 202 9.33 -20.41 24.45
C LEU A 202 8.09 -20.83 25.25
N PRO A 203 7.88 -20.28 26.46
CA PRO A 203 6.67 -20.57 27.21
C PRO A 203 5.44 -20.01 26.49
N THR A 204 4.38 -20.80 26.39
CA THR A 204 3.10 -20.43 25.75
C THR A 204 2.10 -19.78 26.71
N TRP A 205 2.46 -19.62 27.99
CA TRP A 205 1.60 -18.89 28.94
C TRP A 205 1.54 -17.42 28.53
N SER A 206 0.35 -16.84 28.62
CA SER A 206 0.14 -15.41 28.45
C SER A 206 -0.63 -14.87 29.65
N TRP A 207 -0.19 -13.73 30.17
CA TRP A 207 -0.86 -13.04 31.26
C TRP A 207 -0.95 -11.55 30.93
N ARG A 208 -0.05 -10.72 31.48
CA ARG A 208 0.11 -9.34 31.04
C ARG A 208 1.14 -9.28 29.93
N ALA A 209 0.67 -8.97 28.74
CA ALA A 209 1.50 -8.69 27.58
C ALA A 209 1.72 -7.17 27.47
N HIS A 210 2.97 -6.77 27.28
CA HIS A 210 3.36 -5.41 26.93
C HIS A 210 3.98 -5.43 25.53
N GLN A 211 3.41 -4.68 24.61
CA GLN A 211 3.97 -4.56 23.25
C GLN A 211 5.07 -3.50 23.28
N LEU A 212 6.24 -3.88 22.81
CA LEU A 212 7.42 -3.03 22.67
C LEU A 212 7.63 -2.82 21.16
N SER A 213 7.65 -1.58 20.71
CA SER A 213 7.91 -1.27 19.29
C SER A 213 9.11 -0.33 19.15
N TRP A 214 9.81 -0.48 18.03
CA TRP A 214 10.96 0.33 17.66
C TRP A 214 10.67 1.01 16.33
N SER A 215 10.67 2.34 16.34
CA SER A 215 10.58 3.22 15.17
C SER A 215 11.94 3.29 14.48
N GLY A 216 12.28 2.19 13.81
CA GLY A 216 13.54 2.02 13.10
C GLY A 216 14.22 0.68 13.37
N PRO A 217 15.39 0.50 12.78
CA PRO A 217 16.18 -0.72 12.89
C PRO A 217 16.94 -0.81 14.22
N VAL A 218 17.02 -2.02 14.78
CA VAL A 218 17.67 -2.33 16.06
C VAL A 218 19.06 -2.92 15.77
N THR A 219 20.12 -2.32 16.29
CA THR A 219 21.50 -2.82 16.11
C THR A 219 21.87 -3.86 17.19
N PRO A 220 22.88 -4.73 16.97
CA PRO A 220 23.30 -5.74 17.95
C PRO A 220 23.73 -5.18 19.31
N GLU A 221 24.19 -3.92 19.36
CA GLU A 221 24.68 -3.24 20.55
C GLU A 221 23.54 -2.61 21.38
N GLN A 222 22.30 -2.61 20.87
CA GLN A 222 21.16 -2.00 21.54
C GLN A 222 20.67 -2.86 22.72
N THR A 223 20.81 -2.34 23.94
CA THR A 223 20.40 -3.03 25.17
C THR A 223 18.97 -2.65 25.59
N LEU A 224 18.14 -3.64 25.92
CA LEU A 224 16.82 -3.45 26.53
C LEU A 224 16.93 -3.46 28.06
N ASN A 225 16.62 -2.35 28.72
CA ASN A 225 16.59 -2.28 30.19
C ASN A 225 15.14 -2.21 30.70
N LEU A 226 14.73 -3.19 31.50
CA LEU A 226 13.38 -3.30 32.05
C LEU A 226 13.36 -2.96 33.54
N TRP A 227 12.50 -2.02 33.94
CA TRP A 227 12.27 -1.65 35.34
C TRP A 227 10.97 -2.29 35.79
N LEU A 228 11.06 -3.30 36.66
CA LEU A 228 9.92 -4.12 37.07
C LEU A 228 9.64 -3.99 38.57
N LEU A 229 8.37 -3.82 38.93
CA LEU A 229 7.90 -3.95 40.31
C LEU A 229 7.62 -5.43 40.62
N PRO A 230 8.25 -6.00 41.67
CA PRO A 230 7.95 -7.35 42.12
C PRO A 230 6.58 -7.41 42.84
N PRO A 231 5.94 -8.59 42.95
CA PRO A 231 4.58 -8.75 43.47
C PRO A 231 4.29 -8.07 44.81
N TRP A 232 5.25 -8.11 45.75
CA TRP A 232 5.08 -7.48 47.06
C TRP A 232 5.05 -5.94 46.96
N ALA A 233 5.84 -5.36 46.04
CA ALA A 233 5.92 -3.92 45.86
C ALA A 233 4.67 -3.41 45.13
N THR A 234 4.16 -4.19 44.17
CA THR A 234 2.87 -3.94 43.51
C THR A 234 1.72 -3.99 44.53
N ALA A 235 1.70 -5.01 45.40
CA ALA A 235 0.72 -5.11 46.48
C ALA A 235 0.79 -3.91 47.46
N LEU A 236 2.00 -3.50 47.86
CA LEU A 236 2.21 -2.31 48.69
C LEU A 236 1.65 -1.05 48.02
N MET A 237 1.94 -0.86 46.72
CA MET A 237 1.45 0.30 45.95
C MET A 237 -0.08 0.37 45.90
N LYS A 238 -0.75 -0.78 45.69
CA LYS A 238 -2.22 -0.89 45.68
C LYS A 238 -2.82 -0.54 47.04
N LEU A 239 -2.29 -1.12 48.12
CA LEU A 239 -2.77 -0.88 49.48
C LEU A 239 -2.52 0.56 49.95
N ALA A 240 -1.34 1.11 49.63
CA ALA A 240 -1.00 2.50 49.91
C ALA A 240 -1.90 3.48 49.14
N GLY A 241 -2.14 3.23 47.85
CA GLY A 241 -3.06 4.01 47.03
C GLY A 241 -4.48 4.02 47.60
N LEU A 242 -5.00 2.86 48.02
CA LEU A 242 -6.33 2.74 48.64
C LEU A 242 -6.42 3.51 49.96
N ALA A 243 -5.42 3.37 50.84
CA ALA A 243 -5.38 4.07 52.11
C ALA A 243 -5.34 5.60 51.91
N LEU A 244 -4.49 6.08 51.01
CA LEU A 244 -4.40 7.50 50.68
C LEU A 244 -5.69 8.04 50.08
N LEU A 245 -6.36 7.26 49.23
CA LEU A 245 -7.61 7.67 48.61
C LEU A 245 -8.77 7.74 49.62
N ALA A 246 -8.85 6.80 50.56
CA ALA A 246 -9.80 6.86 51.68
C ALA A 246 -9.56 8.10 52.56
N LEU A 247 -8.29 8.37 52.90
CA LEU A 247 -7.91 9.56 53.65
C LEU A 247 -8.22 10.85 52.87
N ALA A 248 -8.04 10.86 51.55
CA ALA A 248 -8.34 11.98 50.68
C ALA A 248 -9.83 12.28 50.66
N LEU A 249 -10.67 11.25 50.58
CA LEU A 249 -12.11 11.39 50.60
C LEU A 249 -12.60 12.02 51.91
N VAL A 250 -12.10 11.52 53.05
CA VAL A 250 -12.43 12.07 54.38
C VAL A 250 -12.00 13.53 54.50
N ALA A 251 -10.77 13.84 54.06
CA ALA A 251 -10.22 15.19 54.12
C ALA A 251 -10.96 16.18 53.22
N VAL A 252 -11.28 15.81 51.97
CA VAL A 252 -12.02 16.66 51.02
C VAL A 252 -13.49 16.79 51.41
N ALA A 253 -14.09 15.75 51.99
CA ALA A 253 -15.43 15.82 52.58
C ALA A 253 -15.50 16.69 53.85
N GLY A 254 -14.36 17.18 54.36
CA GLY A 254 -14.30 18.03 55.55
C GLY A 254 -14.62 17.30 56.85
N TRP A 255 -14.55 15.97 56.85
CA TRP A 255 -14.71 15.16 58.05
C TRP A 255 -13.39 15.12 58.84
N LYS A 256 -13.46 15.27 60.17
CA LYS A 256 -12.28 15.17 61.02
C LYS A 256 -11.87 13.69 61.13
N LEU A 257 -10.61 13.37 60.83
CA LEU A 257 -10.10 12.00 61.01
C LEU A 257 -10.25 11.58 62.50
N PRO A 258 -10.82 10.41 62.78
CA PRO A 258 -10.86 9.88 64.14
C PRO A 258 -9.43 9.51 64.59
N ARG A 259 -9.01 9.98 65.78
CA ARG A 259 -7.67 9.72 66.35
C ARG A 259 -7.45 8.26 66.78
N ARG A 260 -8.47 7.38 66.72
CA ARG A 260 -8.37 5.94 67.02
C ARG A 260 -9.30 5.17 66.07
N LEU A 261 -8.75 4.25 65.28
CA LEU A 261 -9.54 3.25 64.56
C LEU A 261 -10.06 2.23 65.58
N ARG A 262 -11.37 2.19 65.81
CA ARG A 262 -12.07 1.05 66.43
C ARG A 262 -12.87 0.40 65.29
N MET A 263 -12.62 -0.87 65.00
CA MET A 263 -13.42 -1.60 64.01
C MET A 263 -14.86 -1.73 64.54
N PRO A 264 -15.89 -1.39 63.75
CA PRO A 264 -17.26 -1.70 64.10
C PRO A 264 -17.54 -3.20 63.87
N ASP A 265 -18.26 -3.83 64.79
CA ASP A 265 -18.83 -5.17 64.59
C ASP A 265 -19.86 -5.11 63.47
N VAL A 266 -19.53 -5.67 62.30
CA VAL A 266 -20.46 -5.76 61.16
C VAL A 266 -21.23 -7.07 61.28
N GLY A 267 -22.53 -6.97 61.55
CA GLY A 267 -23.45 -8.12 61.61
C GLY A 267 -23.52 -8.88 60.30
N THR A 268 -23.63 -10.20 60.42
CA THR A 268 -23.60 -11.25 59.38
C THR A 268 -24.56 -11.10 58.19
N GLY A 269 -25.53 -10.18 58.26
CA GLY A 269 -26.55 -10.00 57.20
C GLY A 269 -26.05 -9.34 55.91
N VAL A 270 -25.03 -8.47 55.97
CA VAL A 270 -24.56 -7.71 54.78
C VAL A 270 -23.65 -8.56 53.88
N ALA A 271 -22.95 -9.55 54.46
CA ALA A 271 -22.06 -10.44 53.72
C ALA A 271 -22.81 -11.44 52.81
N ALA A 272 -24.01 -11.86 53.21
CA ALA A 272 -24.81 -12.83 52.46
C ALA A 272 -25.41 -12.23 51.17
N ALA A 273 -25.81 -10.96 51.20
CA ALA A 273 -26.38 -10.27 50.03
C ALA A 273 -25.36 -10.04 48.91
N LEU A 274 -24.08 -9.87 49.26
CA LEU A 274 -22.99 -9.65 48.29
C LEU A 274 -22.51 -10.96 47.62
N LEU A 275 -22.70 -12.11 48.29
CA LEU A 275 -22.35 -13.42 47.74
C LEU A 275 -23.38 -13.94 46.73
N LEU A 276 -24.67 -13.62 46.91
CA LEU A 276 -25.72 -14.03 45.96
C LEU A 276 -25.68 -13.28 44.62
N ALA A 277 -25.12 -12.07 44.61
CA ALA A 277 -25.01 -11.26 43.39
C ALA A 277 -23.86 -11.70 42.46
N LEU A 278 -22.90 -12.50 42.96
CA LEU A 278 -21.74 -12.96 42.18
C LEU A 278 -21.94 -14.32 41.47
N SER A 279 -23.04 -15.04 41.72
CA SER A 279 -23.25 -16.42 41.23
C SER A 279 -24.07 -16.55 39.94
N LEU A 280 -24.27 -15.47 39.17
CA LEU A 280 -25.20 -15.42 38.02
C LEU A 280 -24.54 -15.25 36.63
N THR A 281 -23.28 -15.62 36.43
CA THR A 281 -22.64 -15.60 35.08
C THR A 281 -22.46 -17.00 34.49
N PRO A 282 -22.90 -17.26 33.24
CA PRO A 282 -22.87 -18.59 32.62
C PRO A 282 -21.48 -18.95 32.06
N THR A 283 -21.11 -20.23 32.11
CA THR A 283 -19.88 -20.79 31.52
C THR A 283 -20.15 -21.42 30.15
N PRO A 284 -19.30 -21.22 29.12
CA PRO A 284 -19.45 -21.87 27.82
C PRO A 284 -18.99 -23.33 27.84
N SER A 285 -19.63 -24.13 26.98
CA SER A 285 -19.40 -25.56 26.73
C SER A 285 -18.28 -25.75 25.69
N ASP A 286 -17.33 -26.63 25.95
CA ASP A 286 -16.31 -27.05 24.98
C ASP A 286 -16.89 -28.01 23.93
N ALA A 287 -16.50 -27.84 22.66
CA ALA A 287 -16.85 -28.69 21.52
C ALA A 287 -15.67 -29.60 21.14
N GLN A 288 -15.95 -30.88 20.86
CA GLN A 288 -14.98 -31.89 20.42
C GLN A 288 -15.05 -32.10 18.90
N VAL A 289 -13.91 -32.38 18.25
CA VAL A 289 -13.78 -32.67 16.80
C VAL A 289 -13.50 -34.17 16.58
N ALA A 290 -14.16 -34.79 15.59
CA ALA A 290 -14.09 -36.22 15.27
C ALA A 290 -13.30 -36.50 13.98
N TRP A 291 -12.55 -37.62 13.97
CA TRP A 291 -11.74 -38.12 12.85
C TRP A 291 -12.54 -39.12 11.95
N PRO A 292 -12.21 -39.29 10.65
CA PRO A 292 -13.01 -40.10 9.72
C PRO A 292 -12.71 -41.61 9.83
N THR A 293 -13.74 -42.42 9.61
CA THR A 293 -13.76 -43.87 9.86
C THR A 293 -13.30 -44.72 8.67
N ASP A 294 -12.84 -45.94 8.96
CA ASP A 294 -12.26 -46.90 8.00
C ASP A 294 -13.20 -47.30 6.84
N GLU A 295 -14.51 -47.08 6.96
CA GLU A 295 -15.45 -47.27 5.83
C GLU A 295 -15.20 -46.28 4.68
N GLN A 296 -14.79 -45.05 5.01
CA GLN A 296 -14.51 -44.03 4.00
C GLN A 296 -13.25 -44.37 3.19
N LEU A 297 -12.28 -45.04 3.82
CA LEU A 297 -11.06 -45.52 3.17
C LEU A 297 -11.32 -46.67 2.19
N LYS A 298 -12.23 -47.60 2.51
CA LYS A 298 -12.61 -48.69 1.59
C LYS A 298 -13.39 -48.20 0.37
N ALA A 299 -14.24 -47.19 0.53
CA ALA A 299 -15.00 -46.60 -0.58
C ALA A 299 -14.07 -45.92 -1.62
N LEU A 300 -12.94 -45.37 -1.18
CA LEU A 300 -11.93 -44.76 -2.06
C LEU A 300 -11.15 -45.78 -2.89
N HIS A 301 -10.87 -46.96 -2.34
CA HIS A 301 -10.18 -48.03 -3.08
C HIS A 301 -11.05 -48.59 -4.23
N GLY A 302 -12.36 -48.76 -3.99
CA GLY A 302 -13.31 -49.24 -5.01
C GLY A 302 -13.46 -48.29 -6.21
N LYS A 303 -13.24 -46.98 -6.00
CA LYS A 303 -13.26 -45.98 -7.09
C LYS A 303 -12.05 -46.04 -8.02
N LEU A 304 -10.93 -46.62 -7.58
CA LEU A 304 -9.66 -46.61 -8.32
C LEU A 304 -9.49 -47.80 -9.29
N ALA A 305 -10.31 -48.85 -9.17
CA ALA A 305 -10.19 -50.08 -9.96
C ALA A 305 -11.27 -50.24 -11.07
N ALA A 306 -12.04 -49.19 -11.37
CA ALA A 306 -13.12 -49.24 -12.34
C ALA A 306 -12.61 -49.15 -13.80
N PRO A 307 -13.21 -49.90 -14.75
CA PRO A 307 -12.92 -49.75 -16.18
C PRO A 307 -13.27 -48.34 -16.67
N PRO A 308 -12.62 -47.83 -17.74
CA PRO A 308 -12.88 -46.50 -18.27
C PRO A 308 -14.32 -46.38 -18.75
N ASP A 309 -14.94 -45.24 -18.46
CA ASP A 309 -16.38 -44.99 -18.70
C ASP A 309 -16.82 -45.19 -20.16
N CYS A 310 -15.88 -45.13 -21.11
CA CYS A 310 -16.14 -45.32 -22.54
C CYS A 310 -16.28 -46.79 -22.98
N ALA A 311 -16.03 -47.77 -22.12
CA ALA A 311 -16.09 -49.18 -22.50
C ALA A 311 -17.53 -49.60 -22.85
N PRO A 312 -17.78 -50.31 -23.98
CA PRO A 312 -16.82 -50.93 -24.91
C PRO A 312 -16.39 -50.06 -26.11
N ASN A 313 -16.92 -48.84 -26.28
CA ASN A 313 -16.76 -48.00 -27.47
C ASN A 313 -15.69 -46.90 -27.31
N CYS A 314 -14.52 -47.27 -26.78
CA CYS A 314 -13.45 -46.31 -26.51
C CYS A 314 -12.67 -45.85 -27.75
N ALA A 315 -13.01 -46.32 -28.96
CA ALA A 315 -12.47 -45.81 -30.22
C ALA A 315 -13.55 -45.75 -31.31
N ALA A 316 -13.53 -44.67 -32.10
CA ALA A 316 -14.49 -44.42 -33.17
C ALA A 316 -13.79 -43.92 -34.45
N LEU A 317 -14.27 -44.38 -35.61
CA LEU A 317 -13.83 -43.91 -36.92
C LEU A 317 -14.52 -42.55 -37.22
N ALA A 318 -13.79 -41.45 -37.08
CA ALA A 318 -14.31 -40.10 -37.23
C ALA A 318 -14.49 -39.70 -38.70
N ARG A 319 -13.59 -40.14 -39.60
CA ARG A 319 -13.66 -39.83 -41.03
C ARG A 319 -13.03 -40.94 -41.87
N LEU A 320 -13.64 -41.25 -43.01
CA LEU A 320 -13.11 -42.18 -44.00
C LEU A 320 -13.20 -41.56 -45.40
N LEU A 321 -12.07 -41.43 -46.08
CA LEU A 321 -12.00 -41.01 -47.46
C LEU A 321 -11.61 -42.20 -48.32
N VAL A 322 -12.43 -42.50 -49.32
CA VAL A 322 -12.22 -43.62 -50.25
C VAL A 322 -11.98 -43.05 -51.63
N SER A 323 -10.81 -43.33 -52.22
CA SER A 323 -10.53 -43.01 -53.61
C SER A 323 -10.18 -44.28 -54.37
N ALA A 324 -10.93 -44.56 -55.42
CA ALA A 324 -10.69 -45.70 -56.30
C ALA A 324 -10.14 -45.21 -57.64
N SER A 325 -9.04 -45.81 -58.07
CA SER A 325 -8.44 -45.57 -59.39
C SER A 325 -8.01 -46.91 -59.98
N GLY A 326 -8.70 -47.33 -61.04
CA GLY A 326 -8.50 -48.65 -61.69
C GLY A 326 -8.72 -49.81 -60.71
N SER A 327 -7.70 -50.66 -60.53
CA SER A 327 -7.70 -51.83 -59.65
C SER A 327 -7.22 -51.55 -58.21
N SER A 328 -6.99 -50.28 -57.85
CA SER A 328 -6.50 -49.88 -56.53
C SER A 328 -7.50 -49.00 -55.80
N VAL A 329 -7.64 -49.23 -54.50
CA VAL A 329 -8.48 -48.39 -53.63
C VAL A 329 -7.69 -47.95 -52.43
N GLN A 330 -7.66 -46.64 -52.22
CA GLN A 330 -7.00 -46.02 -51.08
C GLN A 330 -8.05 -45.61 -50.06
N LEU A 331 -7.83 -46.08 -48.82
CA LEU A 331 -8.64 -45.72 -47.65
C LEU A 331 -7.81 -44.81 -46.75
N ARG A 332 -8.29 -43.59 -46.49
CA ARG A 332 -7.70 -42.67 -45.51
C ARG A 332 -8.67 -42.53 -44.34
N ALA A 333 -8.34 -43.19 -43.23
CA ALA A 333 -9.15 -43.26 -42.02
C ALA A 333 -8.60 -42.34 -40.92
N GLU A 334 -9.48 -41.59 -40.27
CA GLU A 334 -9.20 -40.82 -39.06
C GLU A 334 -9.95 -41.48 -37.90
N ILE A 335 -9.23 -41.95 -36.89
CA ILE A 335 -9.79 -42.71 -35.76
C ILE A 335 -9.46 -41.95 -34.48
N HIS A 336 -10.49 -41.69 -33.66
CA HIS A 336 -10.35 -41.05 -32.35
C HIS A 336 -10.52 -42.10 -31.27
N ALA A 337 -9.59 -42.17 -30.31
CA ALA A 337 -9.65 -43.11 -29.18
C ALA A 337 -9.56 -42.35 -27.85
N GLN A 338 -10.48 -42.65 -26.92
CA GLN A 338 -10.57 -42.02 -25.59
C GLN A 338 -9.90 -42.84 -24.49
N ALA A 339 -9.59 -44.10 -24.75
CA ALA A 339 -8.77 -44.94 -23.88
C ALA A 339 -7.83 -45.79 -24.73
N LEU A 340 -6.87 -46.44 -24.11
CA LEU A 340 -5.94 -47.34 -24.79
C LEU A 340 -6.69 -48.61 -25.25
N VAL A 341 -7.14 -48.64 -26.51
CA VAL A 341 -7.92 -49.76 -27.08
C VAL A 341 -7.44 -50.18 -28.47
N ALA A 342 -7.69 -51.43 -28.84
CA ALA A 342 -7.35 -51.97 -30.16
C ALA A 342 -8.44 -51.65 -31.20
N VAL A 343 -8.04 -51.32 -32.43
CA VAL A 343 -8.96 -50.99 -33.54
C VAL A 343 -8.72 -51.92 -34.72
N PRO A 344 -9.76 -52.60 -35.25
CA PRO A 344 -9.61 -53.51 -36.39
C PRO A 344 -9.43 -52.75 -37.72
N LEU A 345 -8.49 -53.21 -38.56
CA LEU A 345 -8.31 -52.68 -39.92
C LEU A 345 -9.35 -53.29 -40.89
N PRO A 346 -9.90 -52.52 -41.83
CA PRO A 346 -10.85 -53.02 -42.84
C PRO A 346 -10.17 -54.00 -43.82
N GLY A 347 -10.92 -55.00 -44.29
CA GLY A 347 -10.45 -55.97 -45.31
C GLY A 347 -10.07 -57.36 -44.78
N GLN A 348 -10.59 -57.81 -43.64
CA GLN A 348 -10.34 -59.17 -43.12
C GLN A 348 -11.10 -60.30 -43.85
N GLY A 349 -11.49 -60.08 -45.12
CA GLY A 349 -12.28 -61.00 -45.94
C GLY A 349 -11.62 -61.34 -47.28
N THR A 350 -12.24 -62.22 -48.07
CA THR A 350 -11.62 -62.87 -49.25
C THR A 350 -11.50 -62.01 -50.53
N GLY A 351 -11.92 -60.74 -50.51
CA GLY A 351 -11.95 -59.88 -51.72
C GLY A 351 -11.00 -58.70 -51.74
N TRP A 352 -10.50 -58.23 -50.59
CA TRP A 352 -9.71 -56.99 -50.48
C TRP A 352 -8.53 -57.22 -49.55
N GLN A 353 -7.32 -56.91 -49.99
CA GLN A 353 -6.09 -57.13 -49.21
C GLN A 353 -5.32 -55.80 -49.08
N PRO A 354 -4.90 -55.41 -47.86
CA PRO A 354 -4.11 -54.20 -47.68
C PRO A 354 -2.72 -54.34 -48.31
N GLY A 355 -2.42 -53.53 -49.34
CA GLY A 355 -1.11 -53.54 -50.01
C GLY A 355 -0.07 -52.59 -49.39
N SER A 356 -0.51 -51.48 -48.80
CA SER A 356 0.36 -50.56 -48.06
C SER A 356 -0.39 -49.85 -46.93
N VAL A 357 0.30 -49.61 -45.82
CA VAL A 357 -0.20 -48.87 -44.66
C VAL A 357 0.77 -47.74 -44.36
N ALA A 358 0.30 -46.50 -44.53
CA ALA A 358 1.07 -45.30 -44.22
C ALA A 358 0.61 -44.74 -42.87
N LEU A 359 1.54 -44.59 -41.93
CA LEU A 359 1.30 -43.96 -40.64
C LEU A 359 1.84 -42.52 -40.72
N PRO A 360 1.05 -41.49 -40.32
CA PRO A 360 1.47 -40.10 -40.42
C PRO A 360 2.68 -39.76 -39.50
N LEU A 361 3.00 -40.63 -38.54
CA LEU A 361 4.17 -40.53 -37.66
C LEU A 361 4.83 -41.92 -37.52
N PRO A 362 6.17 -41.99 -37.42
CA PRO A 362 6.87 -43.27 -37.24
C PRO A 362 6.55 -43.87 -35.86
N PRO A 363 6.13 -45.15 -35.77
CA PRO A 363 5.79 -45.79 -34.50
C PRO A 363 7.03 -46.01 -33.63
N ARG A 364 6.90 -45.78 -32.31
CA ARG A 364 8.00 -45.90 -31.34
C ARG A 364 8.50 -47.34 -31.14
N ALA A 365 7.63 -48.33 -31.35
CA ALA A 365 7.96 -49.75 -31.35
C ALA A 365 7.06 -50.47 -32.38
N LEU A 366 7.63 -51.43 -33.11
CA LEU A 366 6.91 -52.24 -34.09
C LEU A 366 7.18 -53.72 -33.79
N GLN A 367 6.11 -54.50 -33.61
CA GLN A 367 6.17 -55.97 -33.49
C GLN A 367 5.33 -56.56 -34.62
N THR A 368 5.82 -57.64 -35.25
CA THR A 368 5.18 -58.22 -36.44
C THR A 368 5.12 -59.74 -36.32
N GLU A 369 3.97 -60.33 -36.63
CA GLU A 369 3.78 -61.77 -36.73
C GLU A 369 3.06 -62.06 -38.07
N LEU A 370 3.80 -62.57 -39.07
CA LEU A 370 3.32 -62.69 -40.46
C LEU A 370 3.51 -64.12 -40.99
N LYS A 371 2.47 -64.70 -41.60
CA LYS A 371 2.52 -65.99 -42.33
C LYS A 371 2.16 -65.78 -43.80
N GLY A 372 3.12 -66.01 -44.72
CA GLY A 372 2.87 -65.95 -46.17
C GLY A 372 2.87 -64.55 -46.79
N TRP A 373 3.37 -63.54 -46.07
CA TRP A 373 3.43 -62.14 -46.48
C TRP A 373 4.83 -61.59 -46.23
N ALA A 374 5.33 -60.74 -47.14
CA ALA A 374 6.58 -60.02 -46.98
C ALA A 374 6.31 -58.54 -46.64
N LEU A 375 7.09 -58.00 -45.70
CA LEU A 375 7.01 -56.62 -45.22
C LEU A 375 8.21 -55.83 -45.77
N ALA A 376 7.96 -54.68 -46.40
CA ALA A 376 8.99 -53.75 -46.88
C ALA A 376 8.71 -52.32 -46.39
N GLY A 377 9.73 -51.46 -46.42
CA GLY A 377 9.65 -50.09 -45.85
C GLY A 377 10.18 -49.97 -44.41
N LEU A 378 11.10 -50.86 -44.02
CA LEU A 378 11.85 -50.79 -42.77
C LEU A 378 13.31 -50.40 -43.04
N ASP A 379 13.89 -49.59 -42.17
CA ASP A 379 15.31 -49.28 -42.16
C ASP A 379 16.16 -50.46 -41.60
N PRO A 380 17.51 -50.40 -41.66
CA PRO A 380 18.38 -51.47 -41.15
C PRO A 380 18.25 -51.75 -39.64
N ARG A 381 17.54 -50.91 -38.89
CA ARG A 381 17.27 -51.05 -37.45
C ARG A 381 15.85 -51.55 -37.17
N GLY A 382 15.09 -51.89 -38.20
CA GLY A 382 13.72 -52.39 -38.10
C GLY A 382 12.66 -51.29 -37.84
N GLN A 383 12.99 -50.01 -38.04
CA GLN A 383 12.05 -48.90 -37.88
C GLN A 383 11.40 -48.50 -39.21
N SER A 384 10.13 -48.05 -39.17
CA SER A 384 9.37 -47.67 -40.37
C SER A 384 9.82 -46.32 -40.94
N THR A 385 10.05 -46.25 -42.25
CA THR A 385 10.44 -45.02 -42.97
C THR A 385 9.24 -44.16 -43.42
N GLY A 386 8.06 -44.36 -42.82
CA GLY A 386 6.84 -43.57 -43.05
C GLY A 386 5.76 -44.25 -43.90
N ALA A 387 6.10 -45.30 -44.67
CA ALA A 387 5.12 -46.15 -45.34
C ALA A 387 5.58 -47.61 -45.32
N ILE A 388 4.73 -48.50 -44.81
CA ILE A 388 5.02 -49.94 -44.74
C ILE A 388 4.22 -50.64 -45.83
N THR A 389 4.90 -51.38 -46.70
CA THR A 389 4.29 -52.12 -47.82
C THR A 389 4.21 -53.61 -47.49
N LEU A 390 3.03 -54.20 -47.72
CA LEU A 390 2.76 -55.62 -47.55
C LEU A 390 2.61 -56.24 -48.94
N SER A 391 3.58 -57.05 -49.34
CA SER A 391 3.53 -57.77 -50.61
C SER A 391 3.36 -59.26 -50.35
N ARG A 392 2.38 -59.87 -51.02
CA ARG A 392 2.29 -61.32 -51.13
C ARG A 392 3.41 -61.78 -52.05
N GLY A 393 4.17 -62.81 -51.69
CA GLY A 393 5.20 -63.36 -52.58
C GLY A 393 4.58 -63.73 -53.93
N ALA A 394 4.93 -63.00 -54.99
CA ALA A 394 4.38 -63.20 -56.32
C ALA A 394 5.20 -64.23 -57.10
N THR A 395 4.51 -65.21 -57.68
CA THR A 395 4.98 -66.04 -58.80
C THR A 395 5.03 -65.20 -60.08
N ALA A 396 6.11 -65.35 -60.86
CA ALA A 396 6.58 -64.47 -61.95
C ALA A 396 5.65 -64.25 -63.17
N GLY A 397 5.68 -63.03 -63.77
CA GLY A 397 5.36 -62.80 -65.20
C GLY A 397 4.87 -61.41 -65.69
N SER A 398 5.70 -60.72 -66.50
CA SER A 398 5.40 -59.79 -67.64
C SER A 398 5.47 -58.23 -67.53
N ASN A 399 6.05 -57.62 -68.58
CA ASN A 399 6.44 -56.20 -68.85
C ASN A 399 5.54 -55.50 -69.91
N ARG A 400 5.36 -54.16 -69.88
CA ARG A 400 5.37 -53.25 -71.08
C ARG A 400 5.26 -51.72 -70.78
N ALA A 401 6.05 -50.92 -71.51
CA ALA A 401 5.97 -49.47 -71.80
C ALA A 401 5.59 -49.31 -73.31
N GLU A 402 4.95 -48.24 -73.84
CA GLU A 402 5.42 -46.89 -74.26
C GLU A 402 4.27 -46.21 -75.08
N ASP A 403 4.23 -44.86 -75.21
CA ASP A 403 3.80 -44.15 -76.45
C ASP A 403 4.03 -42.60 -76.37
N ALA A 404 4.63 -41.99 -77.41
CA ALA A 404 4.86 -40.54 -77.57
C ALA A 404 4.83 -40.09 -79.06
N GLY A 405 4.33 -38.86 -79.34
CA GLY A 405 4.17 -38.25 -80.69
C GLY A 405 4.64 -36.77 -80.78
N THR A 406 4.71 -36.22 -82.00
CA THR A 406 5.67 -35.22 -82.58
C THR A 406 5.35 -33.70 -82.55
N GLN A 407 6.40 -32.85 -82.65
CA GLN A 407 6.48 -31.35 -82.68
C GLN A 407 6.91 -30.78 -84.07
N ARG A 408 6.20 -29.81 -84.68
CA ARG A 408 6.71 -28.81 -85.67
C ARG A 408 5.75 -27.59 -85.79
N ASP A 409 6.02 -26.52 -85.04
CA ASP A 409 5.70 -25.09 -85.28
C ASP A 409 5.98 -24.28 -84.00
N ALA A 410 7.22 -23.82 -83.80
CA ALA A 410 7.58 -23.06 -82.61
C ALA A 410 8.22 -21.73 -83.00
N LEU A 411 7.61 -20.61 -82.57
CA LEU A 411 8.16 -19.24 -82.61
C LEU A 411 9.62 -19.21 -82.11
N PRO A 412 10.44 -18.18 -82.41
CA PRO A 412 11.76 -18.07 -81.77
C PRO A 412 11.60 -17.95 -80.24
N PRO A 413 12.41 -18.66 -79.44
CA PRO A 413 12.35 -18.54 -77.99
C PRO A 413 12.86 -17.16 -77.56
N LEU A 414 12.13 -16.49 -76.67
CA LEU A 414 12.46 -15.18 -76.10
C LEU A 414 12.34 -15.27 -74.58
N VAL A 415 13.34 -14.76 -73.87
CA VAL A 415 13.38 -14.77 -72.40
C VAL A 415 13.59 -13.36 -71.85
N ARG A 416 13.09 -13.12 -70.64
CA ARG A 416 13.39 -11.96 -69.82
C ARG A 416 14.24 -12.40 -68.62
N VAL A 417 15.31 -11.66 -68.37
CA VAL A 417 16.20 -11.86 -67.22
C VAL A 417 15.99 -10.68 -66.26
N ASP A 418 15.27 -10.95 -65.18
CA ASP A 418 14.98 -10.00 -64.11
C ASP A 418 16.05 -10.16 -63.01
N ARG A 419 16.92 -9.15 -62.81
CA ARG A 419 17.95 -9.14 -61.76
C ARG A 419 17.57 -8.19 -60.63
N ARG A 420 17.35 -8.73 -59.44
CA ARG A 420 17.03 -7.97 -58.22
C ARG A 420 18.21 -7.96 -57.27
N LEU A 421 18.73 -6.77 -56.98
CA LEU A 421 19.83 -6.55 -56.05
C LEU A 421 19.26 -6.25 -54.66
N GLU A 422 19.55 -7.09 -53.68
CA GLU A 422 19.09 -6.94 -52.30
C GLU A 422 20.26 -6.52 -51.41
N LEU A 423 20.30 -5.25 -51.01
CA LEU A 423 21.36 -4.68 -50.16
C LEU A 423 20.87 -4.64 -48.70
N GLY A 424 20.98 -5.78 -48.01
CA GLY A 424 20.60 -5.96 -46.61
C GLY A 424 21.81 -6.09 -45.69
N LEU A 425 21.66 -6.89 -44.63
CA LEU A 425 22.79 -7.34 -43.79
C LEU A 425 23.74 -8.26 -44.56
N ARG A 426 23.19 -9.02 -45.53
CA ARG A 426 23.91 -9.77 -46.54
C ARG A 426 23.46 -9.23 -47.90
N TRP A 427 24.40 -9.04 -48.81
CA TRP A 427 24.08 -8.59 -50.16
C TRP A 427 23.87 -9.81 -51.05
N GLN A 428 22.74 -9.83 -51.75
CA GLN A 428 22.34 -10.94 -52.62
C GLN A 428 21.82 -10.40 -53.95
N VAL A 429 21.97 -11.19 -55.00
CA VAL A 429 21.33 -10.92 -56.28
C VAL A 429 20.43 -12.11 -56.62
N GLN A 430 19.15 -11.83 -56.82
CA GLN A 430 18.19 -12.80 -57.31
C GLN A 430 18.04 -12.59 -58.82
N THR A 431 18.29 -13.62 -59.60
CA THR A 431 18.13 -13.60 -61.06
C THR A 431 16.98 -14.53 -61.41
N HIS A 432 15.86 -13.95 -61.84
CA HIS A 432 14.69 -14.66 -62.33
C HIS A 432 14.69 -14.64 -63.85
N ILE A 433 14.70 -15.82 -64.46
CA ILE A 433 14.68 -16.00 -65.90
C ILE A 433 13.29 -16.48 -66.27
N GLU A 434 12.53 -15.69 -67.01
CA GLU A 434 11.17 -16.02 -67.45
C GLU A 434 11.12 -16.15 -68.97
N ARG A 435 10.52 -17.23 -69.46
CA ARG A 435 10.24 -17.39 -70.87
C ARG A 435 8.98 -16.62 -71.25
N ILE A 436 9.12 -15.68 -72.18
CA ILE A 436 8.00 -14.83 -72.64
C ILE A 436 7.46 -15.24 -74.01
N ALA A 437 8.20 -16.05 -74.78
CA ALA A 437 7.69 -16.65 -76.03
C ALA A 437 6.99 -18.01 -75.79
N PRO A 438 5.93 -18.37 -76.55
CA PRO A 438 5.26 -19.68 -76.47
C PRO A 438 6.14 -20.89 -76.84
N SER A 439 7.32 -20.65 -77.43
CA SER A 439 8.23 -21.68 -77.91
C SER A 439 8.97 -22.38 -76.79
N ARG A 440 8.86 -23.70 -76.69
CA ARG A 440 9.59 -24.55 -75.74
C ARG A 440 10.93 -25.05 -76.29
N ALA A 441 11.46 -24.41 -77.34
CA ALA A 441 12.78 -24.72 -77.83
C ALA A 441 13.84 -24.46 -76.74
N PRO A 442 14.84 -25.35 -76.57
CA PRO A 442 15.94 -25.13 -75.65
C PRO A 442 16.69 -23.84 -76.01
N LEU A 443 16.96 -22.98 -75.02
CA LEU A 443 17.67 -21.72 -75.17
C LEU A 443 18.74 -21.60 -74.09
N ARG A 444 19.93 -21.12 -74.46
CA ARG A 444 20.99 -20.78 -73.50
C ARG A 444 20.83 -19.31 -73.11
N VAL A 445 20.64 -19.05 -71.81
CA VAL A 445 20.49 -17.69 -71.25
C VAL A 445 21.81 -17.27 -70.62
N ARG A 446 22.28 -16.04 -70.88
CA ARG A 446 23.57 -15.54 -70.40
C ARG A 446 23.43 -14.17 -69.75
N TRP A 447 24.05 -13.94 -68.60
CA TRP A 447 24.02 -12.64 -67.92
C TRP A 447 25.38 -12.30 -67.30
N ALA A 448 25.73 -11.01 -67.31
CA ALA A 448 26.98 -10.53 -66.74
C ALA A 448 26.92 -10.54 -65.20
N LEU A 449 27.93 -11.09 -64.54
CA LEU A 449 28.06 -11.06 -63.09
C LEU A 449 28.70 -9.75 -62.63
N LEU A 450 28.32 -9.28 -61.44
CA LEU A 450 28.98 -8.16 -60.76
C LEU A 450 30.35 -8.60 -60.23
N PRO A 451 31.30 -7.66 -60.03
CA PRO A 451 32.58 -7.97 -59.41
C PRO A 451 32.40 -8.62 -58.03
N GLY A 452 32.91 -9.84 -57.86
CA GLY A 452 32.81 -10.61 -56.61
C GLY A 452 31.48 -11.35 -56.41
N GLU A 453 30.54 -11.29 -57.36
CA GLU A 453 29.30 -12.07 -57.31
C GLU A 453 29.58 -13.57 -57.46
N ALA A 454 29.07 -14.37 -56.51
CA ALA A 454 29.27 -15.82 -56.47
C ALA A 454 27.93 -16.56 -56.60
N VAL A 455 27.79 -17.33 -57.67
CA VAL A 455 26.60 -18.16 -57.96
C VAL A 455 26.80 -19.56 -57.34
N GLY A 456 25.86 -19.99 -56.49
CA GLY A 456 25.92 -21.29 -55.80
C GLY A 456 25.09 -22.40 -56.44
N ASP A 457 24.39 -22.13 -57.55
CA ASP A 457 23.52 -23.10 -58.22
C ASP A 457 24.34 -24.00 -59.17
N ALA A 458 24.28 -25.32 -58.96
CA ALA A 458 25.00 -26.32 -59.75
C ALA A 458 24.57 -26.37 -61.23
N ARG A 459 23.41 -25.82 -61.59
CA ARG A 459 22.92 -25.74 -62.98
C ARG A 459 23.59 -24.61 -63.78
N VAL A 460 24.21 -23.64 -63.10
CA VAL A 460 24.80 -22.46 -63.72
C VAL A 460 26.29 -22.68 -63.99
N THR A 461 26.71 -22.34 -65.20
CA THR A 461 28.12 -22.35 -65.59
C THR A 461 28.63 -20.91 -65.66
N VAL A 462 29.79 -20.63 -65.06
CA VAL A 462 30.37 -19.29 -65.02
C VAL A 462 31.70 -19.30 -65.78
N ASP A 463 31.82 -18.41 -66.76
CA ASP A 463 33.04 -18.23 -67.55
C ASP A 463 33.27 -16.75 -67.85
N GLY A 464 34.50 -16.26 -67.61
CA GLY A 464 34.89 -14.88 -67.91
C GLY A 464 34.00 -13.78 -67.26
N GLY A 465 33.39 -14.04 -66.09
CA GLY A 465 32.47 -13.10 -65.44
C GLY A 465 31.06 -13.09 -66.03
N VAL A 466 30.71 -14.06 -66.88
CA VAL A 466 29.36 -14.25 -67.43
C VAL A 466 28.83 -15.59 -66.94
N ALA A 467 27.63 -15.57 -66.37
CA ALA A 467 26.91 -16.78 -65.99
C ALA A 467 26.01 -17.25 -67.15
N SER A 468 25.90 -18.56 -67.32
CA SER A 468 25.03 -19.16 -68.33
C SER A 468 24.28 -20.39 -67.83
N LEU A 469 23.01 -20.48 -68.21
CA LEU A 469 22.08 -21.55 -67.88
C LEU A 469 21.37 -22.05 -69.14
N GLN A 470 21.21 -23.37 -69.28
CA GLN A 470 20.45 -23.95 -70.39
C GLN A 470 18.99 -24.12 -69.95
N LEU A 471 18.09 -23.32 -70.52
CA LEU A 471 16.65 -23.45 -70.29
C LEU A 471 16.07 -24.44 -71.31
N GLY A 472 15.64 -25.61 -70.83
CA GLY A 472 15.03 -26.67 -71.66
C GLY A 472 13.58 -26.33 -72.03
N GLY A 473 12.64 -27.18 -71.57
CA GLY A 473 11.19 -26.92 -71.68
C GLY A 473 10.59 -26.12 -70.52
N GLU A 474 11.42 -25.71 -69.55
CA GLU A 474 11.01 -24.94 -68.38
C GLU A 474 10.51 -23.54 -68.79
N GLU A 475 9.49 -23.05 -68.07
CA GLU A 475 8.89 -21.72 -68.28
C GLU A 475 9.63 -20.63 -67.50
N ALA A 476 10.28 -20.98 -66.39
CA ALA A 476 11.11 -20.07 -65.62
C ALA A 476 12.23 -20.79 -64.86
N ALA A 477 13.26 -20.06 -64.47
CA ALA A 477 14.32 -20.52 -63.57
C ALA A 477 14.78 -19.40 -62.64
N ASP A 478 14.93 -19.72 -61.36
CA ASP A 478 15.44 -18.82 -60.33
C ASP A 478 16.87 -19.19 -59.93
N VAL A 479 17.74 -18.19 -59.87
CA VAL A 479 19.13 -18.32 -59.43
C VAL A 479 19.44 -17.25 -58.40
N ALA A 480 19.92 -17.66 -57.24
CA ALA A 480 20.41 -16.75 -56.21
C ALA A 480 21.95 -16.74 -56.16
N SER A 481 22.53 -15.54 -56.04
CA SER A 481 23.96 -15.35 -55.87
C SER A 481 24.25 -14.44 -54.66
N ASN A 482 25.41 -14.64 -54.06
CA ASN A 482 25.90 -13.79 -52.98
C ASN A 482 26.85 -12.74 -53.55
N LEU A 483 26.78 -11.52 -53.01
CA LEU A 483 27.61 -10.39 -53.40
C LEU A 483 28.33 -9.85 -52.15
N PRO A 484 29.65 -9.60 -52.17
CA PRO A 484 30.30 -8.88 -51.08
C PRO A 484 29.91 -7.39 -51.11
N PRO A 485 29.78 -6.72 -49.95
CA PRO A 485 29.56 -5.26 -49.91
C PRO A 485 30.65 -4.48 -50.66
N SER A 486 30.24 -3.52 -51.48
CA SER A 486 31.13 -2.68 -52.29
C SER A 486 30.62 -1.24 -52.34
N GLU A 487 31.52 -0.26 -52.40
CA GLU A 487 31.15 1.16 -52.52
C GLU A 487 30.61 1.52 -53.91
N ALA A 488 30.93 0.71 -54.92
CA ALA A 488 30.49 0.91 -56.29
C ALA A 488 30.10 -0.41 -56.95
N LEU A 489 28.93 -0.42 -57.62
CA LEU A 489 28.46 -1.52 -58.46
C LEU A 489 28.19 -1.00 -59.86
N THR A 490 28.59 -1.78 -60.88
CA THR A 490 28.36 -1.43 -62.29
C THR A 490 27.69 -2.62 -62.98
N LEU A 491 26.41 -2.46 -63.36
CA LEU A 491 25.68 -3.46 -64.13
C LEU A 491 25.82 -3.15 -65.62
N LEU A 492 26.06 -4.17 -66.42
CA LEU A 492 26.20 -4.09 -67.88
C LEU A 492 25.19 -5.04 -68.53
N ALA A 493 24.39 -4.52 -69.46
CA ALA A 493 23.41 -5.32 -70.19
C ALA A 493 24.08 -6.17 -71.29
N GLY A 494 23.68 -7.43 -71.38
CA GLY A 494 24.17 -8.37 -72.38
C GLY A 494 23.78 -8.01 -73.82
N HIS A 495 24.48 -8.61 -74.79
CA HIS A 495 24.21 -8.44 -76.23
C HIS A 495 23.52 -9.68 -76.84
N GLU A 496 22.88 -10.49 -76.00
CA GLU A 496 22.34 -11.78 -76.42
C GLU A 496 21.06 -11.60 -77.26
N PRO A 497 20.97 -12.26 -78.45
CA PRO A 497 19.76 -12.21 -79.26
C PRO A 497 18.64 -13.00 -78.57
N ASN A 498 17.41 -12.48 -78.64
CA ASN A 498 16.23 -13.06 -77.99
C ASN A 498 16.31 -13.11 -76.45
N GLN A 499 17.00 -12.14 -75.85
CA GLN A 499 17.00 -11.90 -74.41
C GLN A 499 16.76 -10.42 -74.13
N VAL A 500 15.97 -10.12 -73.10
CA VAL A 500 15.81 -8.76 -72.55
C VAL A 500 16.08 -8.77 -71.06
N GLU A 501 16.61 -7.67 -70.53
CA GLU A 501 16.94 -7.55 -69.11
C GLU A 501 16.06 -6.53 -68.40
N ARG A 502 15.84 -6.76 -67.10
CA ARG A 502 15.26 -5.81 -66.16
C ARG A 502 16.06 -5.85 -64.88
N TRP A 503 16.41 -4.71 -64.33
CA TRP A 503 17.15 -4.61 -63.07
C TRP A 503 16.30 -3.92 -62.02
N THR A 504 16.30 -4.43 -60.80
CA THR A 504 15.64 -3.81 -59.65
C THR A 504 16.58 -3.75 -58.45
N LEU A 505 16.43 -2.72 -57.61
CA LEU A 505 17.23 -2.55 -56.41
C LEU A 505 16.33 -2.48 -55.18
N ALA A 506 16.63 -3.28 -54.16
CA ALA A 506 16.01 -3.21 -52.84
C ALA A 506 17.11 -2.96 -51.79
N ALA A 507 17.26 -1.71 -51.36
CA ALA A 507 18.26 -1.32 -50.36
C ALA A 507 17.62 -1.10 -48.98
N SER A 508 18.21 -1.69 -47.94
CA SER A 508 17.84 -1.44 -46.54
C SER A 508 18.21 0.00 -46.13
N PRO A 509 17.49 0.64 -45.17
CA PRO A 509 17.78 1.98 -44.68
C PRO A 509 19.21 2.20 -44.12
N GLN A 510 19.95 1.12 -43.85
CA GLN A 510 21.35 1.20 -43.45
C GLN A 510 22.31 1.56 -44.60
N TRP A 511 21.84 1.55 -45.85
CA TRP A 511 22.61 1.87 -47.05
C TRP A 511 21.97 3.03 -47.79
N HIS A 512 22.77 4.01 -48.19
CA HIS A 512 22.37 5.08 -49.10
C HIS A 512 22.93 4.76 -50.48
N VAL A 513 22.07 4.73 -51.50
CA VAL A 513 22.45 4.36 -52.88
C VAL A 513 22.13 5.50 -53.84
N GLU A 514 23.12 5.90 -54.65
CA GLU A 514 22.99 6.88 -55.72
C GLU A 514 23.20 6.20 -57.07
N ALA A 515 22.19 6.27 -57.95
CA ALA A 515 22.22 5.68 -59.28
C ALA A 515 22.61 6.72 -60.35
N SER A 516 23.43 6.33 -61.32
CA SER A 516 23.84 7.15 -62.45
C SER A 516 24.06 6.32 -63.72
N GLY A 517 24.08 6.98 -64.89
CA GLY A 517 24.24 6.35 -66.20
C GLY A 517 22.89 6.06 -66.88
N LEU A 518 22.06 5.21 -66.28
CA LEU A 518 20.74 4.83 -66.81
C LEU A 518 19.61 5.37 -65.93
N ALA A 519 18.62 6.03 -66.54
CA ALA A 519 17.45 6.55 -65.84
C ALA A 519 16.49 5.40 -65.46
N ALA A 520 15.95 5.44 -64.24
CA ALA A 520 15.00 4.43 -63.78
C ALA A 520 13.65 4.59 -64.48
N THR A 521 13.05 3.48 -64.90
CA THR A 521 11.70 3.43 -65.48
C THR A 521 10.61 3.46 -64.41
N ALA A 522 10.93 3.08 -63.18
CA ALA A 522 10.11 3.25 -61.98
C ALA A 522 10.99 3.49 -60.75
N LEU A 523 10.50 4.20 -59.74
CA LEU A 523 11.24 4.50 -58.51
C LEU A 523 10.69 3.79 -57.26
N GLN A 524 9.43 3.38 -57.28
CA GLN A 524 8.74 2.81 -56.13
C GLN A 524 7.84 1.66 -56.59
N GLN A 525 7.82 0.57 -55.81
CA GLN A 525 6.95 -0.57 -56.00
C GLN A 525 6.36 -0.96 -54.64
N ASP A 526 5.04 -1.18 -54.57
CA ASP A 526 4.31 -1.56 -53.35
C ASP A 526 4.59 -0.65 -52.13
N GLY A 527 4.72 0.66 -52.37
CA GLY A 527 4.99 1.64 -51.32
C GLY A 527 6.44 1.68 -50.83
N SER A 528 7.34 0.86 -51.37
CA SER A 528 8.75 0.80 -50.99
C SER A 528 9.68 1.32 -52.09
N TRP A 529 10.78 1.99 -51.71
CA TRP A 529 11.78 2.48 -52.65
C TRP A 529 12.50 1.29 -53.31
N GLN A 530 12.08 0.98 -54.54
CA GLN A 530 12.57 -0.12 -55.34
C GLN A 530 12.67 0.32 -56.80
N PRO A 531 13.73 1.04 -57.18
CA PRO A 531 13.87 1.51 -58.55
C PRO A 531 14.06 0.35 -59.53
N GLU A 532 13.43 0.48 -60.70
CA GLU A 532 13.48 -0.47 -61.82
C GLU A 532 14.17 0.18 -63.03
N TRP A 533 15.01 -0.58 -63.72
CA TRP A 533 15.65 -0.21 -64.99
C TRP A 533 15.40 -1.28 -66.06
N ARG A 534 15.25 -0.86 -67.31
CA ARG A 534 15.09 -1.73 -68.48
C ARG A 534 16.13 -1.36 -69.55
N PRO A 535 17.36 -1.88 -69.42
CA PRO A 535 18.45 -1.48 -70.29
C PRO A 535 18.32 -2.05 -71.71
N TRP A 536 18.78 -1.30 -72.70
CA TRP A 536 19.10 -1.84 -74.02
C TRP A 536 20.46 -2.58 -74.02
N PRO A 537 20.69 -3.49 -74.97
CA PRO A 537 21.99 -4.17 -75.10
C PRO A 537 23.17 -3.19 -75.08
N GLY A 538 24.11 -3.42 -74.17
CA GLY A 538 25.30 -2.58 -73.97
C GLY A 538 25.14 -1.37 -73.06
N GLU A 539 23.94 -1.05 -72.57
CA GLU A 539 23.76 0.01 -71.58
C GLU A 539 24.35 -0.37 -70.20
N THR A 540 24.72 0.67 -69.43
CA THR A 540 25.41 0.51 -68.15
C THR A 540 24.72 1.30 -67.05
N LEU A 541 24.50 0.67 -65.89
CA LEU A 541 24.01 1.31 -64.67
C LEU A 541 25.11 1.33 -63.61
N LYS A 542 25.38 2.50 -63.02
CA LYS A 542 26.35 2.67 -61.93
C LYS A 542 25.61 3.00 -60.64
N LEU A 543 25.89 2.25 -59.57
CA LEU A 543 25.35 2.46 -58.24
C LEU A 543 26.49 2.78 -57.27
N ALA A 544 26.44 3.94 -56.61
CA ALA A 544 27.33 4.31 -55.52
C ALA A 544 26.63 4.02 -54.18
N VAL A 545 27.23 3.21 -53.32
CA VAL A 545 26.62 2.72 -52.07
C VAL A 545 27.46 3.17 -50.87
N LYS A 546 26.84 3.85 -49.91
CA LYS A 546 27.51 4.32 -48.67
C LYS A 546 26.70 3.97 -47.42
N LYS A 547 27.39 3.68 -46.31
CA LYS A 547 26.76 3.49 -44.99
C LYS A 547 26.70 4.83 -44.23
N PRO A 548 25.52 5.32 -43.80
CA PRO A 548 25.42 6.56 -43.04
C PRO A 548 26.16 6.47 -41.69
N ALA A 549 26.79 7.57 -41.25
CA ALA A 549 27.40 7.67 -39.93
C ALA A 549 26.35 7.94 -38.85
N GLY A 550 26.41 7.22 -37.73
CA GLY A 550 25.53 7.43 -36.58
C GLY A 550 25.98 8.62 -35.70
N VAL A 551 25.04 9.39 -35.18
CA VAL A 551 25.29 10.43 -34.14
C VAL A 551 25.07 9.81 -32.77
N ALA A 552 25.92 10.16 -31.79
CA ALA A 552 25.78 9.65 -30.42
C ALA A 552 24.47 10.16 -29.78
N GLY A 553 23.57 9.24 -29.46
CA GLY A 553 22.35 9.49 -28.70
C GLY A 553 22.48 9.06 -27.24
N GLN A 554 21.59 9.55 -26.37
CA GLN A 554 21.53 9.11 -24.98
C GLN A 554 21.08 7.65 -24.93
N THR A 555 21.94 6.77 -24.39
CA THR A 555 21.67 5.32 -24.35
C THR A 555 21.04 4.87 -23.05
N LEU A 556 21.04 5.72 -22.01
CA LEU A 556 20.49 5.48 -20.66
C LEU A 556 19.66 6.69 -20.22
N THR A 557 18.41 6.46 -19.86
CA THR A 557 17.48 7.50 -19.42
C THR A 557 16.82 7.10 -18.11
N LEU A 558 16.77 8.02 -17.15
CA LEU A 558 16.11 7.82 -15.87
C LEU A 558 14.73 8.49 -15.88
N ASP A 559 13.69 7.66 -15.91
CA ASP A 559 12.30 8.10 -16.11
C ASP A 559 11.58 8.41 -14.80
N HIS A 560 12.00 7.81 -13.67
CA HIS A 560 11.42 8.08 -12.35
C HIS A 560 12.40 7.86 -11.19
N VAL A 561 12.53 8.92 -10.38
CA VAL A 561 13.17 9.06 -9.07
C VAL A 561 12.25 8.88 -7.86
N ARG A 562 12.32 7.85 -7.01
CA ARG A 562 11.73 7.96 -5.66
C ARG A 562 12.73 7.65 -4.57
N THR A 563 12.98 8.64 -3.72
CA THR A 563 13.79 8.50 -2.51
C THR A 563 12.86 8.56 -1.30
N GLU A 564 12.75 7.48 -0.55
CA GLU A 564 12.05 7.43 0.73
C GLU A 564 13.06 7.38 1.86
N VAL A 565 12.95 8.32 2.80
CA VAL A 565 13.86 8.50 3.91
C VAL A 565 13.08 8.33 5.21
N SER A 566 13.53 7.40 6.05
CA SER A 566 12.94 7.11 7.35
C SER A 566 14.00 7.25 8.45
N PRO A 567 14.24 8.48 8.95
CA PRO A 567 15.12 8.71 10.08
C PRO A 567 14.62 8.06 11.37
N GLY A 568 15.49 7.38 12.08
CA GLY A 568 15.27 6.93 13.46
C GLY A 568 16.00 7.85 14.46
N GLU A 569 16.13 7.39 15.70
CA GLU A 569 16.83 8.14 16.76
C GLU A 569 18.35 8.24 16.51
N ARG A 570 18.95 7.19 15.94
CA ARG A 570 20.40 7.05 15.77
C ARG A 570 20.88 6.78 14.36
N SER A 571 20.00 6.33 13.47
CA SER A 571 20.34 5.99 12.09
C SER A 571 19.17 6.32 11.18
N THR A 572 19.43 6.47 9.89
CA THR A 572 18.41 6.78 8.89
C THR A 572 18.37 5.69 7.85
N ASP A 573 17.22 5.05 7.67
CA ASP A 573 17.03 4.09 6.59
C ASP A 573 16.58 4.85 5.33
N VAL A 574 17.22 4.58 4.20
CA VAL A 574 16.92 5.20 2.92
C VAL A 574 16.63 4.12 1.88
N GLN A 575 15.52 4.29 1.16
CA GLN A 575 15.13 3.48 0.03
C GLN A 575 15.11 4.35 -1.22
N LEU A 576 15.78 3.88 -2.27
CA LEU A 576 15.80 4.51 -3.58
C LEU A 576 15.20 3.57 -4.61
N ASP A 577 14.10 3.99 -5.20
CA ASP A 577 13.43 3.30 -6.30
C ASP A 577 13.69 4.06 -7.60
N LEU A 578 14.35 3.41 -8.55
CA LEU A 578 14.69 3.93 -9.85
C LEU A 578 13.89 3.20 -10.93
N ALA A 579 13.27 3.94 -11.84
CA ALA A 579 12.83 3.41 -13.12
C ALA A 579 13.70 4.01 -14.23
N LEU A 580 14.37 3.15 -14.99
CA LEU A 580 15.26 3.56 -16.07
C LEU A 580 15.06 2.70 -17.30
N ARG A 581 15.46 3.23 -18.45
CA ARG A 581 15.52 2.51 -19.72
C ARG A 581 16.92 2.64 -20.31
N THR A 582 17.43 1.53 -20.83
CA THR A 582 18.73 1.52 -21.51
C THR A 582 18.69 0.75 -22.81
N SER A 583 19.42 1.23 -23.81
CA SER A 583 19.63 0.55 -25.10
C SER A 583 20.89 -0.31 -25.10
N LEU A 584 21.77 -0.13 -24.11
CA LEU A 584 23.02 -0.85 -23.94
C LEU A 584 23.08 -1.50 -22.56
N GLY A 585 23.53 -2.75 -22.50
CA GLY A 585 23.86 -3.40 -21.23
C GLY A 585 25.22 -2.94 -20.72
N GLY A 586 25.41 -2.92 -19.40
CA GLY A 586 26.69 -2.53 -18.79
C GLY A 586 26.57 -2.21 -17.30
N PRO A 587 27.72 -2.10 -16.59
CA PRO A 587 27.72 -1.67 -15.20
C PRO A 587 27.42 -0.17 -15.10
N HIS A 588 26.51 0.20 -14.21
CA HIS A 588 26.28 1.57 -13.80
C HIS A 588 26.68 1.75 -12.34
N THR A 589 27.61 2.66 -12.07
CA THR A 589 28.19 2.82 -10.73
C THR A 589 27.58 4.03 -10.02
N LEU A 590 27.11 3.80 -8.80
CA LEU A 590 26.55 4.81 -7.89
C LEU A 590 27.47 4.94 -6.68
N LYS A 591 27.66 6.15 -6.13
CA LYS A 591 28.41 6.33 -4.88
C LYS A 591 27.46 6.62 -3.73
N LEU A 592 27.42 5.75 -2.73
CA LEU A 592 26.61 5.96 -1.53
C LEU A 592 27.29 6.97 -0.58
N PRO A 593 26.53 7.64 0.31
CA PRO A 593 27.07 8.54 1.31
C PRO A 593 28.12 7.88 2.22
N ALA A 594 29.01 8.69 2.80
CA ALA A 594 30.05 8.18 3.69
C ALA A 594 29.43 7.52 4.94
N GLY A 595 29.91 6.32 5.29
CA GLY A 595 29.38 5.56 6.42
C GLY A 595 28.07 4.82 6.15
N ALA A 596 27.55 4.84 4.91
CA ALA A 596 26.34 4.11 4.55
C ALA A 596 26.57 2.58 4.54
N GLU A 597 25.66 1.84 5.16
CA GLU A 597 25.61 0.38 5.17
C GLU A 597 24.54 -0.10 4.18
N LEU A 598 24.91 -0.94 3.21
CA LEU A 598 23.95 -1.48 2.24
C LEU A 598 23.11 -2.60 2.85
N LEU A 599 21.79 -2.40 2.86
CA LEU A 599 20.81 -3.36 3.38
C LEU A 599 20.33 -4.34 2.31
N GLY A 600 20.24 -3.91 1.06
CA GLY A 600 19.92 -4.79 -0.06
C GLY A 600 19.66 -4.06 -1.36
N VAL A 601 19.78 -4.80 -2.46
CA VAL A 601 19.48 -4.33 -3.82
C VAL A 601 18.53 -5.32 -4.48
N SER A 602 17.49 -4.83 -5.15
CA SER A 602 16.69 -5.63 -6.06
C SER A 602 16.64 -5.01 -7.45
N LEU A 603 16.60 -5.87 -8.46
CA LEU A 603 16.50 -5.49 -9.86
C LEU A 603 15.35 -6.30 -10.46
N ASN A 604 14.33 -5.61 -10.97
CA ASN A 604 13.10 -6.20 -11.51
C ASN A 604 12.43 -7.20 -10.53
N GLY A 605 12.51 -6.93 -9.22
CA GLY A 605 11.97 -7.78 -8.15
C GLY A 605 12.89 -8.93 -7.71
N ALA A 606 13.98 -9.20 -8.43
CA ALA A 606 14.98 -10.20 -8.02
C ALA A 606 16.02 -9.56 -7.09
N THR A 607 16.26 -10.16 -5.92
CA THR A 607 17.25 -9.66 -4.96
C THR A 607 18.67 -10.01 -5.44
N LEU A 608 19.56 -9.02 -5.48
CA LEU A 608 20.95 -9.16 -5.88
C LEU A 608 21.87 -9.01 -4.65
N ALA A 609 22.78 -9.97 -4.46
CA ALA A 609 23.81 -9.91 -3.43
C ALA A 609 25.01 -9.07 -3.89
N LEU A 610 24.80 -7.76 -4.05
CA LEU A 610 25.86 -6.81 -4.39
C LEU A 610 26.57 -6.32 -3.12
N GLN A 611 27.86 -6.02 -3.24
CA GLN A 611 28.66 -5.43 -2.16
C GLN A 611 29.17 -4.05 -2.57
N LEU A 612 29.34 -3.15 -1.60
CA LEU A 612 30.04 -1.90 -1.83
C LEU A 612 31.54 -2.16 -1.99
N ARG A 613 32.15 -1.52 -2.99
CA ARG A 613 33.60 -1.36 -3.10
C ARG A 613 33.93 0.12 -3.05
N ASP A 614 34.74 0.55 -2.09
CA ASP A 614 35.13 1.96 -1.91
C ASP A 614 33.94 2.94 -1.83
N GLY A 615 32.83 2.52 -1.22
CA GLY A 615 31.60 3.30 -1.13
C GLY A 615 30.78 3.33 -2.43
N ALA A 616 31.22 2.65 -3.48
CA ALA A 616 30.54 2.56 -4.76
C ALA A 616 29.80 1.23 -4.94
N LEU A 617 28.58 1.32 -5.48
CA LEU A 617 27.71 0.22 -5.83
C LEU A 617 27.64 0.09 -7.35
N SER A 618 28.02 -1.06 -7.90
CA SER A 618 27.98 -1.33 -9.34
C SER A 618 26.73 -2.14 -9.70
N LEU A 619 25.78 -1.50 -10.40
CA LEU A 619 24.53 -2.10 -10.85
C LEU A 619 24.69 -2.72 -12.26
N PRO A 620 24.38 -4.01 -12.46
CA PRO A 620 24.40 -4.62 -13.78
C PRO A 620 23.12 -4.27 -14.56
N LEU A 621 23.21 -3.37 -15.53
CA LEU A 621 22.07 -2.99 -16.38
C LEU A 621 21.98 -3.86 -17.64
N SER A 622 20.76 -4.12 -18.09
CA SER A 622 20.43 -4.89 -19.31
C SER A 622 19.54 -4.05 -20.22
N PRO A 623 19.64 -4.19 -21.57
CA PRO A 623 18.78 -3.46 -22.49
C PRO A 623 17.28 -3.64 -22.21
N GLY A 624 16.52 -2.54 -22.27
CA GLY A 624 15.10 -2.48 -21.95
C GLY A 624 14.78 -1.58 -20.77
N GLU A 625 13.54 -1.67 -20.28
CA GLU A 625 13.08 -1.01 -19.05
C GLU A 625 13.48 -1.85 -17.83
N GLN A 626 13.99 -1.18 -16.79
CA GLN A 626 14.38 -1.83 -15.55
C GLN A 626 13.94 -1.00 -14.33
N ARG A 627 13.51 -1.71 -13.29
CA ARG A 627 13.22 -1.13 -11.98
C ARG A 627 14.24 -1.61 -10.98
N ILE A 628 14.87 -0.68 -10.29
CA ILE A 628 15.94 -0.96 -9.34
C ILE A 628 15.53 -0.37 -8.00
N GLN A 629 15.60 -1.19 -6.95
CA GLN A 629 15.40 -0.73 -5.59
C GLN A 629 16.69 -0.94 -4.80
N ILE A 630 17.14 0.11 -4.12
CA ILE A 630 18.37 0.11 -3.34
C ILE A 630 18.00 0.57 -1.94
N ARG A 631 18.38 -0.21 -0.93
CA ARG A 631 18.15 0.13 0.48
C ARG A 631 19.48 0.21 1.19
N TRP A 632 19.72 1.32 1.88
CA TRP A 632 20.90 1.51 2.73
C TRP A 632 20.52 2.22 4.02
N ARG A 633 21.44 2.16 4.98
CA ARG A 633 21.35 2.83 6.27
C ARG A 633 22.46 3.83 6.41
N GLU A 634 22.11 5.05 6.81
CA GLU A 634 23.05 6.10 7.18
C GLU A 634 23.21 6.15 8.71
N PRO A 635 24.42 6.46 9.22
CA PRO A 635 24.73 6.43 10.65
C PRO A 635 24.18 7.63 11.44
N GLU A 636 23.51 8.57 10.78
CA GLU A 636 22.93 9.75 11.43
C GLU A 636 21.42 9.56 11.64
N GLY A 637 20.92 9.85 12.84
CA GLY A 637 19.49 9.90 13.17
C GLY A 637 18.89 11.31 13.01
N MET A 638 17.59 11.45 13.26
CA MET A 638 16.95 12.76 13.18
C MET A 638 17.37 13.66 14.35
N GLY A 639 18.13 14.71 14.06
CA GLY A 639 18.46 15.78 15.01
C GLY A 639 17.44 16.93 15.00
N THR A 640 17.70 17.99 15.78
CA THR A 640 16.93 19.24 15.71
C THR A 640 16.96 19.83 14.29
N LEU A 641 18.11 19.75 13.63
CA LEU A 641 18.26 20.06 12.23
C LEU A 641 18.72 18.80 11.51
N TRP A 642 17.88 18.31 10.61
CA TRP A 642 18.17 17.16 9.77
C TRP A 642 18.34 17.62 8.32
N ARG A 643 19.27 16.99 7.57
CA ARG A 643 19.58 17.33 6.18
C ARG A 643 19.76 16.06 5.36
N HIS A 644 19.31 16.12 4.11
CA HIS A 644 19.55 15.13 3.08
C HIS A 644 20.16 15.82 1.86
N GLU A 645 21.34 15.38 1.43
CA GLU A 645 22.12 16.05 0.38
C GLU A 645 21.79 15.58 -1.06
N GLY A 646 20.86 14.62 -1.20
CA GLY A 646 20.55 13.97 -2.47
C GLY A 646 21.67 13.02 -2.93
N LEU A 647 21.30 11.96 -3.64
CA LEU A 647 22.26 10.98 -4.17
C LEU A 647 22.73 11.40 -5.57
N ALA A 648 24.04 11.34 -5.82
CA ALA A 648 24.60 11.55 -7.15
C ALA A 648 24.38 10.30 -8.02
N LEU A 649 23.44 10.38 -8.95
CA LEU A 649 23.14 9.30 -9.89
C LEU A 649 24.04 9.34 -11.12
N GLY A 650 24.70 10.48 -11.38
CA GLY A 650 25.68 10.61 -12.48
C GLY A 650 25.05 10.63 -13.89
N LEU A 651 23.74 10.81 -13.98
CA LEU A 651 23.02 11.06 -15.23
C LEU A 651 21.77 11.93 -14.98
N PRO A 652 21.32 12.69 -16.00
CA PRO A 652 20.11 13.47 -15.89
C PRO A 652 18.88 12.56 -15.83
N GLY A 653 17.87 12.99 -15.07
CA GLY A 653 16.61 12.27 -14.93
C GLY A 653 15.42 13.20 -14.78
N VAL A 654 14.25 12.58 -14.77
CA VAL A 654 12.96 13.24 -14.64
C VAL A 654 12.12 12.58 -13.55
N ASN A 655 11.09 13.29 -13.07
CA ASN A 655 10.14 12.84 -12.05
C ASN A 655 10.84 12.37 -10.77
N ASP A 656 11.55 13.28 -10.10
CA ASP A 656 12.21 13.01 -8.83
C ASP A 656 11.30 13.35 -7.65
N THR A 657 11.09 12.38 -6.76
CA THR A 657 10.24 12.51 -5.57
C THR A 657 11.04 12.12 -4.34
N LEU A 658 11.13 13.03 -3.37
CA LEU A 658 11.71 12.79 -2.05
C LEU A 658 10.59 12.75 -1.02
N GLN A 659 10.48 11.63 -0.31
CA GLN A 659 9.55 11.44 0.80
C GLN A 659 10.33 11.23 2.09
N LEU A 660 9.96 11.96 3.12
CA LEU A 660 10.55 11.89 4.44
C LEU A 660 9.48 11.51 5.46
N ASN A 661 9.67 10.36 6.08
CA ASN A 661 8.87 9.89 7.20
C ASN A 661 9.41 10.51 8.49
N VAL A 662 8.73 11.53 9.01
CA VAL A 662 9.12 12.22 10.24
C VAL A 662 8.70 11.37 11.45
N PRO A 663 9.61 11.06 12.38
CA PRO A 663 9.29 10.37 13.63
C PRO A 663 8.17 11.04 14.42
N GLU A 664 7.29 10.24 15.01
CA GLU A 664 6.13 10.73 15.76
C GLU A 664 6.50 11.50 17.03
N ASP A 665 7.70 11.30 17.57
CA ASP A 665 8.24 12.03 18.72
C ASP A 665 8.74 13.43 18.36
N ARG A 666 8.60 13.87 17.10
CA ARG A 666 9.11 15.15 16.60
C ARG A 666 8.06 16.02 15.92
N ILE A 667 8.17 17.32 16.16
CA ILE A 667 7.33 18.37 15.59
C ILE A 667 8.12 19.14 14.53
N VAL A 668 7.55 19.24 13.33
CA VAL A 668 8.17 19.94 12.20
C VAL A 668 7.98 21.46 12.33
N LEU A 669 9.04 22.19 12.68
CA LEU A 669 8.99 23.64 12.84
C LEU A 669 9.21 24.39 11.53
N ALA A 670 10.15 23.93 10.71
CA ALA A 670 10.42 24.50 9.40
C ALA A 670 11.00 23.46 8.47
N VAL A 671 10.81 23.66 7.17
CA VAL A 671 11.26 22.76 6.11
C VAL A 671 11.85 23.58 4.98
N GLY A 672 12.77 22.99 4.22
CA GLY A 672 13.25 23.55 2.97
C GLY A 672 13.78 22.47 2.03
N GLY A 673 13.80 22.78 0.75
CA GLY A 673 14.12 21.82 -0.32
C GLY A 673 13.72 22.39 -1.69
N PRO A 674 13.38 21.52 -2.66
CA PRO A 674 12.85 21.93 -3.97
C PRO A 674 11.63 22.86 -3.87
N LEU A 675 11.40 23.64 -4.94
CA LEU A 675 10.31 24.63 -5.05
C LEU A 675 8.92 24.04 -4.78
N ILE A 676 8.68 22.79 -5.20
CA ILE A 676 7.43 22.08 -4.98
C ILE A 676 7.64 21.12 -3.80
N GLY A 677 7.11 21.49 -2.64
CA GLY A 677 7.27 20.72 -1.41
C GLY A 677 6.35 21.17 -0.28
N PRO A 678 6.53 20.60 0.93
CA PRO A 678 5.77 20.98 2.11
C PRO A 678 6.03 22.43 2.56
N ALA A 679 5.03 23.03 3.17
CA ALA A 679 5.08 24.33 3.81
C ALA A 679 4.44 24.27 5.20
N VAL A 680 5.08 24.90 6.18
CA VAL A 680 4.59 25.00 7.56
C VAL A 680 3.84 26.34 7.72
N LEU A 681 2.52 26.32 7.60
CA LEU A 681 1.71 27.53 7.44
C LEU A 681 1.43 28.28 8.76
N ILE A 682 1.57 27.62 9.91
CA ILE A 682 1.21 28.21 11.21
C ILE A 682 1.93 29.53 11.50
N TRP A 683 3.18 29.71 11.03
CA TRP A 683 3.96 30.91 11.32
C TRP A 683 3.34 32.18 10.75
N GLY A 684 2.77 32.10 9.54
CA GLY A 684 2.04 33.22 8.94
C GLY A 684 0.80 33.58 9.75
N ALA A 685 0.00 32.57 10.13
CA ALA A 685 -1.17 32.75 10.97
C ALA A 685 -0.83 33.29 12.37
N LEU A 686 0.26 32.79 12.98
CA LEU A 686 0.71 33.18 14.30
C LEU A 686 1.18 34.64 14.32
N VAL A 687 1.90 35.11 13.31
CA VAL A 687 2.30 36.52 13.19
C VAL A 687 1.08 37.44 13.15
N VAL A 688 0.06 37.10 12.35
CA VAL A 688 -1.19 37.88 12.28
C VAL A 688 -1.94 37.83 13.62
N ALA A 689 -2.07 36.65 14.22
CA ALA A 689 -2.76 36.48 15.49
C ALA A 689 -2.07 37.25 16.62
N LEU A 690 -0.74 37.24 16.67
CA LEU A 690 0.05 38.01 17.65
C LEU A 690 -0.08 39.53 17.42
N ALA A 691 -0.08 39.99 16.17
CA ALA A 691 -0.33 41.39 15.86
C ALA A 691 -1.73 41.84 16.31
N LEU A 692 -2.76 41.03 16.07
CA LEU A 692 -4.12 41.26 16.58
C LEU A 692 -4.15 41.25 18.12
N ALA A 693 -3.47 40.31 18.77
CA ALA A 693 -3.37 40.23 20.24
C ALA A 693 -2.72 41.48 20.85
N TRP A 694 -1.79 42.11 20.13
CA TRP A 694 -1.12 43.33 20.58
C TRP A 694 -2.01 44.57 20.46
N VAL A 695 -2.88 44.62 19.45
CA VAL A 695 -3.76 45.76 19.15
C VAL A 695 -5.11 45.69 19.89
N ALA A 696 -5.73 44.50 19.93
CA ALA A 696 -7.06 44.26 20.51
C ALA A 696 -7.29 44.74 21.96
N PRO A 697 -6.31 44.71 22.88
CA PRO A 697 -6.50 45.15 24.27
C PRO A 697 -6.87 46.63 24.41
N ARG A 698 -6.70 47.45 23.36
CA ARG A 698 -7.14 48.86 23.34
C ARG A 698 -8.67 49.00 23.39
N GLY A 699 -9.40 48.01 22.89
CA GLY A 699 -10.86 48.03 22.79
C GLY A 699 -11.60 47.33 23.94
N VAL A 700 -10.92 46.53 24.76
CA VAL A 700 -11.49 45.74 25.88
C VAL A 700 -10.70 46.00 27.17
N PRO A 701 -10.86 47.19 27.82
CA PRO A 701 -10.18 47.53 29.06
C PRO A 701 -10.87 46.81 30.23
N GLY A 702 -10.48 45.55 30.41
CA GLY A 702 -11.03 44.70 31.45
C GLY A 702 -10.16 43.48 31.66
N LEU A 703 -9.28 43.54 32.64
CA LEU A 703 -8.55 42.42 33.27
C LEU A 703 -7.30 41.81 32.58
N MET A 704 -7.19 41.73 31.25
CA MET A 704 -6.01 41.13 30.58
C MET A 704 -5.07 42.18 29.99
N GLY A 705 -3.85 42.28 30.53
CA GLY A 705 -2.78 43.05 29.89
C GLY A 705 -2.32 42.43 28.57
N ARG A 706 -1.65 43.21 27.71
CA ARG A 706 -1.01 42.74 26.47
C ARG A 706 -0.26 41.38 26.60
N PRO A 707 0.56 41.13 27.65
CA PRO A 707 1.26 39.84 27.75
C PRO A 707 0.32 38.66 27.96
N ALA A 708 -0.81 38.83 28.64
CA ALA A 708 -1.78 37.75 28.84
C ALA A 708 -2.50 37.37 27.54
N TRP A 709 -2.76 38.35 26.66
CA TRP A 709 -3.30 38.10 25.33
C TRP A 709 -2.31 37.38 24.42
N VAL A 710 -1.04 37.79 24.44
CA VAL A 710 0.04 37.10 23.70
C VAL A 710 0.18 35.65 24.18
N LEU A 711 0.19 35.42 25.49
CA LEU A 711 0.25 34.07 26.06
C LEU A 711 -0.99 33.22 25.69
N LEU A 712 -2.19 33.81 25.69
CA LEU A 712 -3.40 33.10 25.26
C LEU A 712 -3.28 32.69 23.78
N VAL A 713 -2.86 33.59 22.89
CA VAL A 713 -2.66 33.29 21.47
C VAL A 713 -1.60 32.21 21.26
N LEU A 714 -0.46 32.31 21.95
CA LEU A 714 0.64 31.36 21.78
C LEU A 714 0.27 29.92 22.16
N GLY A 715 -0.62 29.73 23.14
CA GLY A 715 -1.09 28.39 23.53
C GLY A 715 -2.30 27.88 22.75
N VAL A 716 -3.18 28.76 22.27
CA VAL A 716 -4.40 28.34 21.54
C VAL A 716 -4.17 28.23 20.03
N ALA A 717 -3.45 29.17 19.42
CA ALA A 717 -3.32 29.25 17.96
C ALA A 717 -2.65 28.02 17.31
N PRO A 718 -1.60 27.41 17.89
CA PRO A 718 -1.01 26.19 17.33
C PRO A 718 -1.92 24.95 17.37
N VAL A 719 -3.02 25.02 18.12
CA VAL A 719 -3.98 23.92 18.26
C VAL A 719 -5.24 24.18 17.45
N SER A 720 -5.82 25.39 17.57
CA SER A 720 -7.05 25.76 16.86
C SER A 720 -7.23 27.27 16.74
N LEU A 721 -7.16 27.78 15.51
CA LEU A 721 -7.50 29.17 15.19
C LEU A 721 -8.98 29.48 15.45
N ALA A 722 -9.86 28.50 15.24
CA ALA A 722 -11.30 28.65 15.51
C ALA A 722 -11.56 28.83 17.02
N ALA A 723 -10.91 28.04 17.87
CA ALA A 723 -11.01 28.20 19.32
C ALA A 723 -10.52 29.57 19.78
N LEU A 724 -9.44 30.07 19.18
CA LEU A 724 -8.96 31.43 19.46
C LEU A 724 -9.99 32.49 19.10
N ALA A 725 -10.67 32.37 17.96
CA ALA A 725 -11.72 33.31 17.54
C ALA A 725 -12.94 33.26 18.47
N VAL A 726 -13.37 32.07 18.90
CA VAL A 726 -14.48 31.90 19.86
C VAL A 726 -14.15 32.56 21.20
N LEU A 727 -12.92 32.35 21.71
CA LEU A 727 -12.45 32.97 22.96
C LEU A 727 -12.35 34.49 22.83
N ALA A 728 -11.79 34.99 21.72
CA ALA A 728 -11.69 36.42 21.48
C ALA A 728 -13.07 37.09 21.39
N GLY A 729 -14.01 36.45 20.67
CA GLY A 729 -15.41 36.86 20.59
C GLY A 729 -16.12 36.83 21.95
N TRP A 730 -15.84 35.83 22.78
CA TRP A 730 -16.41 35.73 24.13
C TRP A 730 -15.99 36.89 25.03
N PHE A 731 -14.68 37.22 25.06
CA PHE A 731 -14.19 38.37 25.81
C PHE A 731 -14.80 39.69 25.30
N GLY A 732 -14.87 39.86 23.98
CA GLY A 732 -15.49 41.04 23.36
C GLY A 732 -16.98 41.17 23.69
N ALA A 733 -17.73 40.06 23.63
CA ALA A 733 -19.17 40.04 23.91
C ALA A 733 -19.48 40.38 25.38
N LEU A 734 -18.68 39.89 26.33
CA LEU A 734 -18.84 40.23 27.75
C LEU A 734 -18.54 41.70 28.05
N GLU A 735 -17.52 42.28 27.43
CA GLU A 735 -17.22 43.69 27.57
C GLU A 735 -18.26 44.58 26.89
N ALA A 736 -18.75 44.20 25.71
CA ALA A 736 -19.87 44.88 25.05
C ALA A 736 -21.11 44.86 25.95
N ARG A 737 -21.43 43.72 26.59
CA ARG A 737 -22.52 43.63 27.58
C ARG A 737 -22.31 44.54 28.77
N ARG A 738 -21.07 44.69 29.26
CA ARG A 738 -20.76 45.60 30.37
C ARG A 738 -20.98 47.06 29.97
N ARG A 739 -20.59 47.45 28.76
CA ARG A 739 -20.74 48.84 28.26
C ARG A 739 -22.17 49.20 27.89
N TRP A 740 -22.95 48.23 27.43
CA TRP A 740 -24.34 48.46 27.08
C TRP A 740 -25.22 48.80 28.30
N GLY A 741 -24.73 48.63 29.54
CA GLY A 741 -25.32 49.13 30.80
C GLY A 741 -26.84 49.27 30.75
N GLY A 742 -27.58 48.23 31.13
CA GLY A 742 -28.91 47.81 30.64
C GLY A 742 -30.12 48.75 30.81
N GLN A 743 -29.94 50.06 30.66
CA GLN A 743 -30.95 51.09 30.76
C GLN A 743 -31.57 51.34 29.37
N GLY A 744 -32.81 50.87 29.17
CA GLY A 744 -33.67 51.27 28.04
C GLY A 744 -34.11 50.18 27.05
N GLY A 745 -33.66 48.92 27.17
CA GLY A 745 -33.99 47.84 26.22
C GLY A 745 -35.25 47.03 26.54
N ARG A 746 -36.03 46.66 25.51
CA ARG A 746 -37.19 45.73 25.61
C ARG A 746 -36.79 44.43 26.34
N ARG A 747 -37.66 43.94 27.24
CA ARG A 747 -37.39 42.80 28.14
C ARG A 747 -36.94 41.51 27.41
N TRP A 748 -37.56 41.18 26.28
CA TRP A 748 -37.22 39.98 25.50
C TRP A 748 -35.82 40.04 24.87
N LEU A 749 -35.38 41.24 24.47
CA LEU A 749 -34.03 41.45 23.91
C LEU A 749 -32.96 41.21 24.99
N ARG A 750 -33.21 41.66 26.23
CA ARG A 750 -32.32 41.41 27.37
C ARG A 750 -32.20 39.92 27.68
N ILE A 751 -33.31 39.19 27.67
CA ILE A 751 -33.33 37.73 27.88
C ILE A 751 -32.58 37.01 26.74
N GLY A 752 -32.84 37.40 25.48
CA GLY A 752 -32.16 36.83 24.32
C GLY A 752 -30.64 37.00 24.36
N VAL A 753 -30.17 38.20 24.73
CA VAL A 753 -28.73 38.50 24.88
C VAL A 753 -28.11 37.68 26.02
N GLN A 754 -28.82 37.50 27.14
CA GLN A 754 -28.33 36.68 28.26
C GLN A 754 -28.24 35.20 27.90
N LEU A 755 -29.25 34.64 27.23
CA LEU A 755 -29.21 33.26 26.73
C LEU A 755 -28.09 33.06 25.71
N LEU A 756 -27.90 34.02 24.80
CA LEU A 756 -26.81 33.99 23.82
C LEU A 756 -25.43 34.04 24.51
N LEU A 757 -25.25 34.87 25.54
CA LEU A 757 -23.99 34.94 26.29
C LEU A 757 -23.72 33.66 27.08
N VAL A 758 -24.76 33.03 27.65
CA VAL A 758 -24.62 31.73 28.32
C VAL A 758 -24.22 30.67 27.30
N LEU A 759 -24.89 30.61 26.14
CA LEU A 759 -24.54 29.69 25.06
C LEU A 759 -23.10 29.91 24.57
N TRP A 760 -22.70 31.15 24.32
CA TRP A 760 -21.34 31.49 23.89
C TRP A 760 -20.30 31.13 24.97
N THR A 761 -20.65 31.27 26.26
CA THR A 761 -19.77 30.85 27.36
C THR A 761 -19.59 29.33 27.37
N LEU A 762 -20.64 28.55 27.10
CA LEU A 762 -20.53 27.10 26.95
C LEU A 762 -19.64 26.73 25.76
N CYS A 763 -19.80 27.40 24.61
CA CYS A 763 -18.92 27.22 23.45
C CYS A 763 -17.46 27.57 23.76
N ALA A 764 -17.20 28.67 24.48
CA ALA A 764 -15.87 29.08 24.88
C ALA A 764 -15.22 28.07 25.84
N VAL A 765 -15.97 27.53 26.81
CA VAL A 765 -15.50 26.47 27.71
C VAL A 765 -15.21 25.18 26.92
N ALA A 766 -16.11 24.77 26.02
CA ALA A 766 -15.91 23.59 25.19
C ALA A 766 -14.66 23.73 24.29
N ALA A 767 -14.49 24.89 23.63
CA ALA A 767 -13.32 25.19 22.82
C ALA A 767 -12.02 25.16 23.63
N LEU A 768 -12.04 25.70 24.86
CA LEU A 768 -10.88 25.69 25.74
C LEU A 768 -10.54 24.28 26.23
N LEU A 769 -11.54 23.47 26.57
CA LEU A 769 -11.34 22.06 26.92
C LEU A 769 -10.78 21.25 25.75
N ASP A 770 -11.27 21.49 24.55
CA ASP A 770 -10.77 20.85 23.33
C ASP A 770 -9.31 21.25 23.04
N VAL A 771 -8.97 22.54 23.19
CA VAL A 771 -7.58 23.02 23.06
C VAL A 771 -6.66 22.37 24.07
N LEU A 772 -7.05 22.26 25.35
CA LEU A 772 -6.22 21.56 26.33
C LEU A 772 -6.09 20.06 25.98
N ARG A 773 -7.17 19.43 25.49
CA ARG A 773 -7.19 18.01 25.17
C ARG A 773 -6.22 17.74 24.03
N THR A 774 -6.39 18.44 22.92
CA THR A 774 -5.55 18.30 21.73
C THR A 774 -4.14 18.78 21.98
N GLY A 775 -3.96 19.85 22.78
CA GLY A 775 -2.65 20.39 23.13
C GLY A 775 -1.79 19.51 24.03
N LEU A 776 -2.41 18.79 24.99
CA LEU A 776 -1.67 17.94 25.94
C LEU A 776 -1.58 16.46 25.49
N LEU A 777 -2.61 15.94 24.80
CA LEU A 777 -2.68 14.55 24.34
C LEU A 777 -2.32 14.36 22.87
N GLY A 778 -2.66 15.33 22.03
CA GLY A 778 -2.51 15.24 20.59
C GLY A 778 -1.15 15.70 20.07
N TYR A 779 -0.99 15.56 18.75
CA TYR A 779 0.11 16.15 18.00
C TYR A 779 -0.30 17.57 17.56
N PRO A 780 0.55 18.60 17.76
CA PRO A 780 0.23 19.94 17.28
C PRO A 780 0.26 19.98 15.76
N ASP A 781 -0.90 20.24 15.15
CA ASP A 781 -0.96 20.48 13.72
C ASP A 781 -0.46 21.90 13.42
N LEU A 782 0.80 21.99 12.99
CA LEU A 782 1.41 23.25 12.54
C LEU A 782 0.98 23.66 11.13
N LEU A 783 -0.16 23.12 10.66
CA LEU A 783 -0.75 23.38 9.36
C LEU A 783 0.24 23.06 8.25
N VAL A 784 0.84 21.87 8.33
CA VAL A 784 1.73 21.37 7.29
C VAL A 784 0.90 21.05 6.07
N ALA A 785 1.17 21.75 4.97
CA ALA A 785 0.45 21.58 3.71
C ALA A 785 1.43 21.42 2.55
N GLY A 786 1.02 20.72 1.50
CA GLY A 786 1.83 20.49 0.30
C GLY A 786 1.39 19.21 -0.42
N PRO A 787 1.89 18.96 -1.64
CA PRO A 787 1.55 17.75 -2.38
C PRO A 787 1.91 16.50 -1.57
N GLY A 788 0.92 15.66 -1.25
CA GLY A 788 1.12 14.42 -0.49
C GLY A 788 1.75 14.60 0.90
N SER A 789 1.78 15.82 1.44
CA SER A 789 2.48 16.15 2.68
C SER A 789 1.51 16.25 3.87
N SER A 790 1.96 15.75 5.01
CA SER A 790 1.29 15.80 6.32
C SER A 790 2.33 16.07 7.42
N SER A 791 1.91 16.09 8.68
CA SER A 791 2.81 16.26 9.83
C SER A 791 3.90 15.19 9.93
N HIS A 792 3.61 13.97 9.47
CA HIS A 792 4.49 12.81 9.58
C HIS A 792 5.10 12.38 8.24
N LEU A 793 4.58 12.87 7.12
CA LEU A 793 5.09 12.57 5.79
C LEU A 793 5.35 13.87 5.04
N LEU A 794 6.61 14.17 4.75
CA LEU A 794 6.99 15.37 4.00
C LEU A 794 7.42 14.95 2.59
N SER A 795 6.80 15.54 1.56
CA SER A 795 7.03 15.12 0.17
C SER A 795 7.45 16.31 -0.70
N TRP A 796 8.64 16.21 -1.29
CA TRP A 796 9.14 17.14 -2.30
C TRP A 796 9.15 16.48 -3.66
N THR A 797 8.90 17.26 -4.70
CA THR A 797 8.90 16.78 -6.09
C THR A 797 9.68 17.75 -6.98
N SER A 798 10.46 17.21 -7.91
CA SER A 798 11.16 17.96 -8.96
C SER A 798 10.97 17.27 -10.31
N ASP A 799 10.57 18.03 -11.32
CA ASP A 799 10.33 17.47 -12.65
C ASP A 799 11.63 16.99 -13.31
N ARG A 800 12.76 17.66 -13.04
CA ARG A 800 14.06 17.36 -13.66
C ARG A 800 15.22 17.58 -12.69
N PHE A 801 16.28 16.80 -12.88
CA PHE A 801 17.58 17.00 -12.22
C PHE A 801 18.71 16.59 -13.17
N THR A 802 19.91 17.13 -12.95
CA THR A 802 21.08 16.90 -13.81
C THR A 802 22.02 15.83 -13.29
N GLU A 803 22.41 15.91 -12.01
CA GLU A 803 23.40 14.99 -11.42
C GLU A 803 22.95 14.35 -10.11
N ARG A 804 22.20 15.09 -9.29
CA ARG A 804 21.78 14.67 -7.95
C ARG A 804 20.27 14.70 -7.79
N THR A 805 19.75 13.77 -7.00
CA THR A 805 18.35 13.81 -6.56
C THR A 805 18.10 14.98 -5.59
N ALA A 806 16.83 15.23 -5.29
CA ALA A 806 16.36 16.30 -4.44
C ALA A 806 17.04 16.27 -3.06
N SER A 807 17.53 17.44 -2.64
CA SER A 807 18.04 17.67 -1.29
C SER A 807 17.00 18.40 -0.44
N ALA A 808 16.85 18.03 0.82
CA ALA A 808 15.94 18.73 1.74
C ALA A 808 16.54 18.87 3.13
N TRP A 809 15.99 19.80 3.92
CA TRP A 809 16.29 19.96 5.32
C TRP A 809 15.01 20.16 6.12
N VAL A 810 15.03 19.69 7.37
CA VAL A 810 13.93 19.83 8.31
C VAL A 810 14.47 20.31 9.64
N LEU A 811 13.90 21.41 10.13
CA LEU A 811 14.05 21.88 11.50
C LEU A 811 12.90 21.30 12.31
N SER A 812 13.22 20.45 13.28
CA SER A 812 12.26 19.78 14.16
C SER A 812 12.59 20.00 15.63
N ALA A 813 11.57 19.84 16.49
CA ALA A 813 11.75 19.82 17.94
C ALA A 813 11.09 18.58 18.55
N PRO A 814 11.63 18.03 19.66
CA PRO A 814 10.98 16.93 20.36
C PRO A 814 9.59 17.31 20.88
N VAL A 815 8.62 16.40 20.74
CA VAL A 815 7.23 16.59 21.19
C VAL A 815 7.14 16.91 22.69
N TRP A 816 8.05 16.37 23.51
CA TRP A 816 8.04 16.64 24.96
C TRP A 816 8.26 18.13 25.28
N LEU A 817 9.02 18.86 24.46
CA LEU A 817 9.28 20.29 24.68
C LEU A 817 8.00 21.12 24.47
N TYR A 818 7.26 20.80 23.40
CA TYR A 818 5.94 21.38 23.14
C TYR A 818 4.96 21.04 24.28
N ARG A 819 4.92 19.76 24.68
CA ARG A 819 4.10 19.28 25.80
C ARG A 819 4.42 20.01 27.10
N ALA A 820 5.69 20.19 27.45
CA ALA A 820 6.10 20.96 28.63
C ALA A 820 5.65 22.43 28.56
N ALA A 821 5.79 23.06 27.39
CA ALA A 821 5.31 24.43 27.17
C ALA A 821 3.78 24.53 27.29
N MET A 822 3.04 23.57 26.72
CA MET A 822 1.58 23.51 26.81
C MET A 822 1.09 23.23 28.24
N LEU A 823 1.80 22.40 29.01
CA LEU A 823 1.50 22.20 30.43
C LEU A 823 1.70 23.49 31.23
N ALA A 824 2.84 24.16 31.06
CA ALA A 824 3.10 25.43 31.72
C ALA A 824 2.04 26.48 31.36
N TRP A 825 1.64 26.53 30.09
CA TRP A 825 0.56 27.37 29.61
C TRP A 825 -0.80 27.01 30.23
N ALA A 826 -1.15 25.72 30.30
CA ALA A 826 -2.40 25.25 30.88
C ALA A 826 -2.48 25.56 32.38
N LEU A 827 -1.38 25.47 33.12
CA LEU A 827 -1.31 25.85 34.54
C LEU A 827 -1.49 27.36 34.73
N TRP A 828 -0.85 28.17 33.89
CA TRP A 828 -1.07 29.62 33.86
C TRP A 828 -2.53 29.95 33.53
N LEU A 829 -3.12 29.25 32.56
CA LEU A 829 -4.50 29.43 32.14
C LEU A 829 -5.46 29.09 33.29
N ALA A 830 -5.28 27.94 33.96
CA ALA A 830 -6.11 27.54 35.09
C ALA A 830 -6.07 28.56 36.24
N ALA A 831 -4.88 29.08 36.57
CA ALA A 831 -4.73 30.15 37.57
C ALA A 831 -5.41 31.47 37.13
N SER A 832 -5.36 31.78 35.84
CA SER A 832 -5.96 32.98 35.25
C SER A 832 -7.49 32.88 35.14
N LEU A 833 -8.01 31.69 34.83
CA LEU A 833 -9.44 31.41 34.65
C LEU A 833 -10.25 31.69 35.92
N LEU A 834 -9.66 31.45 37.11
CA LEU A 834 -10.25 31.82 38.39
C LEU A 834 -10.52 33.33 38.50
N ARG A 835 -9.64 34.17 37.95
CA ARG A 835 -9.83 35.62 37.92
C ARG A 835 -10.85 36.01 36.84
N TRP A 836 -10.83 35.34 35.69
CA TRP A 836 -11.71 35.62 34.56
C TRP A 836 -13.16 35.27 34.86
N VAL A 837 -13.44 34.15 35.55
CA VAL A 837 -14.80 33.77 35.94
C VAL A 837 -15.44 34.84 36.84
N GLY A 838 -14.68 35.35 37.83
CA GLY A 838 -15.16 36.43 38.69
C GLY A 838 -15.36 37.76 37.97
N TRP A 839 -14.62 38.03 36.90
CA TRP A 839 -14.85 39.19 36.03
C TRP A 839 -16.03 38.99 35.08
N ALA A 840 -16.11 37.84 34.42
CA ALA A 840 -17.20 37.48 33.53
C ALA A 840 -18.55 37.50 34.25
N TRP A 841 -18.60 37.02 35.50
CA TRP A 841 -19.78 37.12 36.34
C TRP A 841 -20.19 38.58 36.63
N ARG A 842 -19.23 39.47 36.90
CA ARG A 842 -19.50 40.91 37.08
C ARG A 842 -20.01 41.57 35.79
N CYS A 843 -19.47 41.21 34.63
CA CYS A 843 -19.95 41.71 33.34
C CYS A 843 -21.35 41.19 33.02
N PHE A 844 -21.63 39.92 33.31
CA PHE A 844 -22.93 39.29 33.09
C PHE A 844 -24.02 39.86 34.02
N SER A 845 -23.69 40.11 35.28
CA SER A 845 -24.62 40.60 36.31
C SER A 845 -24.73 42.12 36.42
N ALA A 846 -23.97 42.88 35.61
CA ALA A 846 -24.05 44.34 35.59
C ALA A 846 -25.48 44.83 35.29
N ASP A 847 -26.04 45.65 36.18
CA ASP A 847 -27.40 46.21 36.14
C ASP A 847 -28.54 45.16 36.16
N GLY A 848 -28.30 43.99 36.75
CA GLY A 848 -29.30 42.93 36.93
C GLY A 848 -29.17 41.79 35.93
N ALA A 849 -28.99 40.57 36.45
CA ALA A 849 -28.76 39.37 35.64
C ALA A 849 -30.04 38.79 35.01
N TRP A 850 -31.23 39.13 35.53
CA TRP A 850 -32.53 38.74 34.97
C TRP A 850 -33.54 39.86 35.23
N PRO A 851 -34.53 40.10 34.35
CA PRO A 851 -35.52 41.13 34.59
C PRO A 851 -36.41 40.77 35.79
N ASP A 852 -36.49 41.65 36.80
CA ASP A 852 -37.32 41.45 37.99
C ASP A 852 -38.78 41.16 37.63
N ARG A 853 -39.40 40.23 38.34
CA ARG A 853 -40.83 39.89 38.20
C ARG A 853 -41.75 41.03 38.67
N ALA A 854 -41.25 41.94 39.50
CA ALA A 854 -42.06 42.96 40.19
C ALA A 854 -42.67 44.02 39.24
N ALA A 855 -42.05 44.31 38.10
CA ALA A 855 -42.53 45.35 37.18
C ALA A 855 -43.78 44.97 36.36
N TRP A 856 -44.34 43.76 36.54
CA TRP A 856 -45.59 43.36 35.86
C TRP A 856 -46.84 43.87 36.58
N ALA A 857 -46.75 44.23 37.87
CA ALA A 857 -47.93 44.61 38.65
C ALA A 857 -48.37 46.07 38.43
N GLU A 858 -47.46 47.00 38.13
CA GLU A 858 -47.81 48.43 38.07
C GLU A 858 -48.39 48.87 36.70
N THR A 859 -47.98 48.26 35.59
CA THR A 859 -48.45 48.69 34.25
C THR A 859 -49.88 48.25 33.86
N ARG A 860 -50.65 47.62 34.75
CA ARG A 860 -52.04 47.19 34.46
C ARG A 860 -53.13 47.92 35.26
N PHE A 861 -52.79 48.83 36.17
CA PHE A 861 -53.79 49.50 37.01
C PHE A 861 -54.04 50.99 36.68
N GLU A 862 -53.51 51.50 35.57
CA GLU A 862 -53.84 52.84 35.06
C GLU A 862 -54.38 52.75 33.62
N ALA A 863 -55.58 52.19 33.47
CA ALA A 863 -56.48 52.46 32.34
C ALA A 863 -57.85 51.80 32.57
N ALA A 864 -58.69 52.42 33.40
CA ALA A 864 -60.14 52.23 33.33
C ALA A 864 -60.79 53.63 33.36
N PRO A 865 -61.51 54.05 32.30
CA PRO A 865 -62.20 55.33 32.31
C PRO A 865 -63.46 55.24 33.19
N ALA A 866 -63.70 56.32 33.92
CA ALA A 866 -64.88 56.52 34.75
C ALA A 866 -66.18 56.49 33.93
N ALA A 867 -67.23 55.92 34.53
CA ALA A 867 -68.63 56.08 34.13
C ALA A 867 -69.48 56.39 35.40
N PRO A 868 -70.61 57.09 35.26
CA PRO A 868 -71.04 58.11 36.22
C PRO A 868 -72.00 57.60 37.30
N ASP A 869 -72.08 58.44 38.34
CA ASP A 869 -72.88 58.33 39.56
C ASP A 869 -74.36 58.00 39.34
N THR A 870 -74.86 57.02 40.09
CA THR A 870 -76.25 56.96 40.54
C THR A 870 -76.29 56.88 42.06
N ALA A 871 -77.00 57.86 42.62
CA ALA A 871 -77.31 58.04 44.03
C ALA A 871 -78.00 56.82 44.66
N VAL A 872 -77.88 56.70 45.99
CA VAL A 872 -79.00 56.80 46.95
C VAL A 872 -78.61 56.27 48.34
N ALA A 873 -78.82 57.15 49.33
CA ALA A 873 -79.20 56.96 50.74
C ALA A 873 -78.34 56.14 51.72
N THR A 874 -77.77 56.90 52.66
CA THR A 874 -77.52 56.54 54.07
C THR A 874 -78.80 56.20 54.85
N PRO A 875 -78.69 55.35 55.89
CA PRO A 875 -79.37 55.62 57.15
C PRO A 875 -78.40 55.61 58.37
N PRO A 876 -78.75 56.29 59.46
CA PRO A 876 -77.87 56.53 60.62
C PRO A 876 -78.05 55.46 61.72
N PRO A 877 -77.22 55.53 62.79
CA PRO A 877 -77.78 55.35 64.13
C PRO A 877 -77.48 56.53 65.05
N GLU A 878 -78.46 56.77 65.91
CA GLU A 878 -78.62 57.86 66.88
C GLU A 878 -77.68 57.80 68.10
N ALA A 879 -77.61 58.96 68.72
CA ALA A 879 -76.89 59.38 69.93
C ALA A 879 -77.41 58.75 71.24
N PRO A 880 -76.74 59.02 72.38
CA PRO A 880 -77.40 59.14 73.66
C PRO A 880 -77.62 60.61 74.06
N ALA A 881 -78.71 60.81 74.80
CA ALA A 881 -79.34 62.06 75.17
C ALA A 881 -78.57 62.92 76.19
N ASP A 882 -78.85 64.22 76.12
CA ASP A 882 -79.34 64.99 77.28
C ASP A 882 -80.73 65.59 76.92
N ASP A 883 -81.56 65.67 77.97
CA ASP A 883 -82.90 66.29 78.15
C ASP A 883 -84.22 65.53 77.86
N ALA A 884 -84.83 65.17 79.01
CA ALA A 884 -86.25 65.00 79.43
C ALA A 884 -87.08 63.80 78.95
#